data_AF-A0A7V9UKB4-F1
#
_entry.id   AF-A0A7V9UKB4-F1
#
_cell.length_a   1.000
_cell.length_b   1.000
_cell.length_c   1.000
_cell.angle_alpha   90.00
_cell.angle_beta   90.00
_cell.angle_gamma   90.00
#
_symmetry.space_group_name_H-M   'P 1'
#
loop_
_entity.id
_entity.type
_entity.pdbx_description
1 polymer ?
#
loop_
_entity_poly.entity_id
_entity_poly.type
_entity_poly.pdbx_seq_one_letter_code
_entity_poly.pdbx_strand_id
1 'polypeptide(L)'
;INPTSQNFSASGSNGIINVSSTGSCSYTAISNASWITINSGTPGTAPGTVNFTVSANTGPNQRTGTITIAGQTFTVTQDGLNCSYSISPTSQSFNASGGANSVAVTATAGCVWTATSNDSWITVPAGAGGTASGTLNYTVAANSGPARTGTLTVAGQTVTITQASGCTYTLTPTSQNFPSSVAAGAVNVTTSGGCTWTAASNSSFITITAGAAGTGNGTVNYSLTANPDTTQRTGTLSIAGQTFTVTQDGLNCSYSISPTAQSLTAAGGTNNSVSVTATAGCAWTATSNDSWLSINAGASGTGNGTVTYTVAANTGPARTGTLTIAGQTFTVTQASGCTYSITPTAQNFSASGGANSITVTAGGGCGWTAVSNSPSFITITSGASGTGNGTVSYTVAANSSTSSRSGTITIAGQTFTVMQDAATTASPTAQLSAANYNLNEADGHATIIVNRTGDASGAATINYATTDSAGLNPCNLFNGIASQRCDYALSIGTLRFAAGETSKTIFIPIVDDAYAEGAETFSITLSNPSGLTLGSTSTATITITDNESVTGTNPLDGNAFFVRQHYIDFLGREPEPAGLAGWLNVFNNFGVTIAQPCDRIEVSSGFFRSEEFQTRGYFVYRFYSAVGRIPLYGDFMPDFAKVSGFLSAQQLEDNKVAFVQEFMSRADYQTKYGSITDPTAYVTALLQTLGLPSHPGKTAWINSLTSGAKTKAQVLREVTESNEVYQKYYTEAFVIMQYFGYLRRSADGSYVNWIQTMNSTGGDYRIMINGFLNSQEYRGRFGP
;
A
#
# COMPACT_ATOMS: atom_id res chain seq x y z
N ILE A 1 -106.39 -77.32 -103.88
CA ILE A 1 -105.99 -77.99 -102.62
C ILE A 1 -106.74 -77.37 -101.45
N ASN A 2 -107.14 -78.15 -100.45
CA ASN A 2 -107.81 -77.66 -99.24
C ASN A 2 -107.36 -78.48 -98.00
N PRO A 3 -106.87 -77.87 -96.90
CA PRO A 3 -106.58 -76.44 -96.74
C PRO A 3 -105.42 -75.93 -97.59
N THR A 4 -105.17 -74.62 -97.58
CA THR A 4 -104.03 -73.94 -98.23
C THR A 4 -102.95 -73.48 -97.23
N SER A 5 -103.15 -73.60 -95.92
CA SER A 5 -102.10 -73.42 -94.90
C SER A 5 -102.40 -74.06 -93.55
N GLN A 6 -101.38 -74.23 -92.68
CA GLN A 6 -101.50 -74.68 -91.28
C GLN A 6 -100.31 -74.22 -90.40
N ASN A 7 -100.56 -73.94 -89.12
CA ASN A 7 -99.52 -73.55 -88.14
C ASN A 7 -99.26 -74.66 -87.10
N PHE A 8 -98.01 -74.73 -86.61
CA PHE A 8 -97.52 -75.71 -85.63
C PHE A 8 -96.75 -75.03 -84.49
N SER A 9 -96.76 -75.61 -83.29
CA SER A 9 -95.91 -75.16 -82.18
C SER A 9 -94.44 -75.54 -82.41
N ALA A 10 -93.53 -74.97 -81.60
CA ALA A 10 -92.10 -75.26 -81.66
C ALA A 10 -91.76 -76.76 -81.50
N SER A 11 -92.64 -77.61 -80.96
CA SER A 11 -92.41 -79.05 -80.89
C SER A 11 -92.65 -79.79 -82.22
N GLY A 12 -93.41 -79.22 -83.15
CA GLY A 12 -93.80 -79.87 -84.42
C GLY A 12 -94.89 -80.93 -84.26
N SER A 13 -95.55 -81.31 -85.37
CA SER A 13 -96.57 -82.38 -85.44
C SER A 13 -96.85 -82.79 -86.90
N ASN A 14 -97.78 -83.72 -87.12
CA ASN A 14 -98.21 -84.20 -88.45
C ASN A 14 -99.34 -83.34 -89.05
N GLY A 15 -99.41 -83.24 -90.38
CA GLY A 15 -100.45 -82.53 -91.13
C GLY A 15 -100.93 -83.28 -92.39
N ILE A 16 -102.12 -82.90 -92.91
CA ILE A 16 -102.80 -83.55 -94.05
C ILE A 16 -103.36 -82.49 -95.01
N ILE A 17 -103.21 -82.70 -96.32
CA ILE A 17 -103.73 -81.83 -97.40
C ILE A 17 -104.63 -82.66 -98.33
N ASN A 18 -105.87 -82.21 -98.58
CA ASN A 18 -106.78 -82.86 -99.53
C ASN A 18 -106.68 -82.22 -100.92
N VAL A 19 -106.68 -83.05 -101.96
CA VAL A 19 -106.54 -82.68 -103.38
C VAL A 19 -107.76 -83.16 -104.16
N SER A 20 -108.43 -82.25 -104.87
CA SER A 20 -109.66 -82.52 -105.63
C SER A 20 -109.63 -81.84 -107.01
N SER A 21 -110.26 -82.43 -108.03
CA SER A 21 -110.39 -81.89 -109.39
C SER A 21 -111.71 -82.31 -110.04
N THR A 22 -112.14 -81.61 -111.10
CA THR A 22 -113.37 -81.87 -111.87
C THR A 22 -113.24 -83.03 -112.88
N GLY A 23 -112.10 -83.74 -112.88
CA GLY A 23 -111.80 -84.96 -113.65
C GLY A 23 -110.50 -85.61 -113.14
N SER A 24 -110.14 -86.81 -113.61
CA SER A 24 -108.95 -87.53 -113.11
C SER A 24 -107.63 -86.89 -113.56
N CYS A 25 -107.06 -86.05 -112.70
CA CYS A 25 -105.78 -85.37 -112.95
C CYS A 25 -104.68 -85.93 -112.06
N SER A 26 -103.55 -86.33 -112.64
CA SER A 26 -102.37 -86.71 -111.85
C SER A 26 -101.68 -85.47 -111.26
N TYR A 27 -101.16 -85.59 -110.05
CA TYR A 27 -100.39 -84.55 -109.37
C TYR A 27 -99.17 -85.14 -108.64
N THR A 28 -98.18 -84.29 -108.40
CA THR A 28 -97.09 -84.55 -107.46
C THR A 28 -97.08 -83.48 -106.37
N ALA A 29 -96.58 -83.85 -105.20
CA ALA A 29 -96.40 -82.96 -104.06
C ALA A 29 -94.90 -82.83 -103.73
N ILE A 30 -94.41 -81.60 -103.59
CA ILE A 30 -93.00 -81.33 -103.29
C ILE A 30 -92.94 -80.27 -102.20
N SER A 31 -92.16 -80.51 -101.14
CA SER A 31 -91.87 -79.50 -100.10
C SER A 31 -90.57 -78.75 -100.41
N ASN A 32 -90.52 -77.46 -100.06
CA ASN A 32 -89.30 -76.65 -100.16
C ASN A 32 -88.47 -76.61 -98.87
N ALA A 33 -88.96 -77.19 -97.77
CA ALA A 33 -88.35 -77.06 -96.46
C ALA A 33 -87.94 -78.44 -95.92
N SER A 34 -86.66 -78.60 -95.59
CA SER A 34 -86.11 -79.88 -95.09
C SER A 34 -86.71 -80.34 -93.76
N TRP A 35 -87.28 -79.42 -92.98
CA TRP A 35 -87.96 -79.71 -91.71
C TRP A 35 -89.44 -80.09 -91.87
N ILE A 36 -89.95 -80.10 -93.12
CA ILE A 36 -91.25 -80.62 -93.51
C ILE A 36 -91.03 -81.87 -94.37
N THR A 37 -91.45 -83.03 -93.88
CA THR A 37 -91.28 -84.30 -94.60
C THR A 37 -92.63 -84.75 -95.15
N ILE A 38 -92.76 -84.89 -96.48
CA ILE A 38 -93.96 -85.50 -97.08
C ILE A 38 -93.86 -87.01 -96.88
N ASN A 39 -94.82 -87.58 -96.16
CA ASN A 39 -94.80 -88.98 -95.77
C ASN A 39 -95.45 -89.89 -96.82
N SER A 40 -96.52 -89.43 -97.49
CA SER A 40 -97.28 -90.24 -98.46
C SER A 40 -98.19 -89.40 -99.37
N GLY A 41 -98.65 -89.96 -100.50
CA GLY A 41 -99.66 -89.36 -101.39
C GLY A 41 -99.13 -88.71 -102.68
N THR A 42 -97.88 -89.01 -103.08
CA THR A 42 -97.26 -88.47 -104.31
C THR A 42 -96.31 -89.49 -104.98
N PRO A 43 -96.34 -89.66 -106.33
CA PRO A 43 -97.33 -89.14 -107.29
C PRO A 43 -98.74 -89.70 -107.01
N GLY A 44 -99.78 -88.91 -107.27
CA GLY A 44 -101.18 -89.31 -107.01
C GLY A 44 -102.12 -88.86 -108.12
N THR A 45 -103.37 -89.34 -108.09
CA THR A 45 -104.45 -88.94 -109.02
C THR A 45 -105.58 -88.32 -108.21
N ALA A 46 -106.13 -87.19 -108.67
CA ALA A 46 -107.21 -86.50 -107.99
C ALA A 46 -108.58 -87.13 -108.33
N PRO A 47 -109.51 -87.24 -107.36
CA PRO A 47 -109.36 -86.79 -105.95
C PRO A 47 -108.46 -87.71 -105.07
N GLY A 48 -107.63 -87.14 -104.16
CA GLY A 48 -106.70 -87.85 -103.24
C GLY A 48 -106.13 -86.99 -102.08
N THR A 49 -105.22 -87.52 -101.24
CA THR A 49 -104.66 -86.82 -100.05
C THR A 49 -103.13 -86.92 -99.90
N VAL A 50 -102.51 -85.91 -99.29
CA VAL A 50 -101.05 -85.83 -99.01
C VAL A 50 -100.82 -85.64 -97.51
N ASN A 51 -100.02 -86.51 -96.88
CA ASN A 51 -99.66 -86.44 -95.45
C ASN A 51 -98.21 -85.97 -95.27
N PHE A 52 -97.93 -85.15 -94.25
CA PHE A 52 -96.59 -84.64 -93.96
C PHE A 52 -96.32 -84.51 -92.45
N THR A 53 -95.04 -84.39 -92.07
CA THR A 53 -94.57 -84.19 -90.68
C THR A 53 -93.74 -82.91 -90.57
N VAL A 54 -93.87 -82.19 -89.45
CA VAL A 54 -93.07 -81.01 -89.10
C VAL A 54 -92.16 -81.34 -87.91
N SER A 55 -90.84 -81.20 -88.07
CA SER A 55 -89.85 -81.44 -87.00
C SER A 55 -89.81 -80.29 -85.97
N ALA A 56 -89.37 -80.54 -84.73
CA ALA A 56 -89.26 -79.50 -83.70
C ALA A 56 -88.32 -78.35 -84.10
N ASN A 57 -88.67 -77.12 -83.73
CA ASN A 57 -87.88 -75.91 -83.88
C ASN A 57 -87.15 -75.60 -82.55
N THR A 58 -85.85 -75.85 -82.51
CA THR A 58 -84.99 -75.60 -81.34
C THR A 58 -84.45 -74.17 -81.29
N GLY A 59 -84.72 -73.35 -82.31
CA GLY A 59 -84.36 -71.94 -82.36
C GLY A 59 -85.44 -71.02 -81.78
N PRO A 60 -85.10 -69.79 -81.39
CA PRO A 60 -86.05 -68.85 -80.77
C PRO A 60 -87.03 -68.22 -81.78
N ASN A 61 -86.78 -68.34 -83.09
CA ASN A 61 -87.54 -67.66 -84.13
C ASN A 61 -88.56 -68.59 -84.80
N GLN A 62 -89.75 -68.05 -85.11
CA GLN A 62 -90.75 -68.72 -85.95
C GLN A 62 -90.18 -68.97 -87.37
N ARG A 63 -90.52 -70.10 -87.99
CA ARG A 63 -90.07 -70.49 -89.34
C ARG A 63 -91.23 -70.94 -90.23
N THR A 64 -91.11 -70.73 -91.55
CA THR A 64 -92.17 -71.00 -92.54
C THR A 64 -91.65 -71.80 -93.74
N GLY A 65 -92.44 -72.74 -94.27
CA GLY A 65 -92.12 -73.58 -95.44
C GLY A 65 -93.37 -73.88 -96.26
N THR A 66 -93.24 -74.43 -97.47
CA THR A 66 -94.37 -74.70 -98.37
C THR A 66 -94.33 -76.11 -98.99
N ILE A 67 -95.52 -76.58 -99.39
CA ILE A 67 -95.74 -77.79 -100.19
C ILE A 67 -96.52 -77.41 -101.45
N THR A 68 -95.98 -77.68 -102.64
CA THR A 68 -96.63 -77.38 -103.94
C THR A 68 -97.25 -78.64 -104.53
N ILE A 69 -98.54 -78.57 -104.91
CA ILE A 69 -99.33 -79.67 -105.47
C ILE A 69 -100.12 -79.19 -106.69
N ALA A 70 -99.92 -79.82 -107.86
CA ALA A 70 -100.60 -79.47 -109.12
C ALA A 70 -100.57 -77.96 -109.44
N GLY A 71 -99.46 -77.29 -109.10
CA GLY A 71 -99.27 -75.84 -109.28
C GLY A 71 -99.86 -74.95 -108.19
N GLN A 72 -100.56 -75.48 -107.18
CA GLN A 72 -101.05 -74.72 -106.02
C GLN A 72 -100.16 -74.90 -104.79
N THR A 73 -100.09 -73.88 -103.95
CA THR A 73 -99.18 -73.83 -102.79
C THR A 73 -99.92 -73.99 -101.46
N PHE A 74 -99.41 -74.86 -100.59
CA PHE A 74 -99.78 -75.00 -99.18
C PHE A 74 -98.68 -74.47 -98.27
N THR A 75 -98.98 -73.62 -97.29
CA THR A 75 -97.98 -73.01 -96.40
C THR A 75 -98.03 -73.58 -94.98
N VAL A 76 -96.86 -73.89 -94.41
CA VAL A 76 -96.67 -74.36 -93.03
C VAL A 76 -95.86 -73.34 -92.23
N THR A 77 -96.37 -72.90 -91.08
CA THR A 77 -95.64 -72.01 -90.14
C THR A 77 -95.40 -72.71 -88.80
N GLN A 78 -94.22 -72.55 -88.18
CA GLN A 78 -93.87 -73.16 -86.90
C GLN A 78 -93.19 -72.20 -85.92
N ASP A 79 -93.66 -72.11 -84.68
CA ASP A 79 -93.14 -71.20 -83.63
C ASP A 79 -91.72 -71.58 -83.11
N GLY A 80 -91.05 -70.70 -82.35
CA GLY A 80 -89.71 -70.90 -81.72
C GLY A 80 -89.72 -71.02 -80.17
N LEU A 81 -88.60 -71.42 -79.54
CA LEU A 81 -88.46 -71.72 -78.09
C LEU A 81 -88.07 -70.49 -77.22
N ASN A 82 -88.71 -70.26 -76.06
CA ASN A 82 -88.52 -69.06 -75.21
C ASN A 82 -88.20 -69.39 -73.72
N CYS A 83 -87.05 -68.94 -73.18
CA CYS A 83 -86.53 -69.25 -71.82
C CYS A 83 -86.84 -68.16 -70.78
N SER A 84 -87.10 -68.54 -69.52
CA SER A 84 -87.25 -67.61 -68.37
C SER A 84 -86.53 -68.10 -67.10
N TYR A 85 -86.03 -67.16 -66.29
CA TYR A 85 -85.26 -67.40 -65.05
C TYR A 85 -85.78 -66.53 -63.88
N SER A 86 -85.73 -67.03 -62.64
CA SER A 86 -85.90 -66.23 -61.41
C SER A 86 -84.96 -66.69 -60.30
N ILE A 87 -84.54 -65.77 -59.41
CA ILE A 87 -83.63 -66.06 -58.28
C ILE A 87 -84.23 -65.62 -56.93
N SER A 88 -83.87 -66.32 -55.84
CA SER A 88 -84.27 -65.94 -54.47
C SER A 88 -83.25 -66.41 -53.42
N PRO A 89 -82.85 -65.56 -52.45
CA PRO A 89 -83.23 -64.15 -52.29
C PRO A 89 -82.46 -63.21 -53.23
N THR A 90 -82.98 -62.00 -53.46
CA THR A 90 -82.33 -60.94 -54.25
C THR A 90 -81.48 -59.98 -53.41
N SER A 91 -81.46 -60.12 -52.09
CA SER A 91 -80.52 -59.42 -51.19
C SER A 91 -80.26 -60.17 -49.89
N GLN A 92 -79.08 -59.93 -49.27
CA GLN A 92 -78.67 -60.48 -47.97
C GLN A 92 -77.77 -59.53 -47.17
N SER A 93 -77.77 -59.66 -45.84
CA SER A 93 -76.96 -58.81 -44.94
C SER A 93 -76.11 -59.64 -43.97
N PHE A 94 -74.90 -59.16 -43.68
CA PHE A 94 -73.91 -59.79 -42.80
C PHE A 94 -73.39 -58.82 -41.74
N ASN A 95 -72.97 -59.34 -40.59
CA ASN A 95 -72.20 -58.58 -39.59
C ASN A 95 -70.71 -58.44 -40.01
N ALA A 96 -69.95 -57.67 -39.24
CA ALA A 96 -68.53 -57.41 -39.52
C ALA A 96 -67.66 -58.68 -39.63
N SER A 97 -68.07 -59.85 -39.11
CA SER A 97 -67.30 -61.09 -39.25
C SER A 97 -67.47 -61.82 -40.59
N GLY A 98 -68.53 -61.56 -41.35
CA GLY A 98 -68.82 -62.29 -42.60
C GLY A 98 -69.35 -63.73 -42.37
N GLY A 99 -69.46 -64.53 -43.44
CA GLY A 99 -69.99 -65.92 -43.38
C GLY A 99 -70.38 -66.52 -44.74
N ALA A 100 -70.87 -67.77 -44.76
CA ALA A 100 -71.34 -68.48 -45.96
C ALA A 100 -72.87 -68.41 -46.14
N ASN A 101 -73.39 -68.38 -47.38
CA ASN A 101 -74.83 -68.38 -47.68
C ASN A 101 -75.13 -68.87 -49.13
N SER A 102 -76.40 -68.93 -49.54
CA SER A 102 -76.82 -69.48 -50.85
C SER A 102 -77.97 -68.71 -51.52
N VAL A 103 -78.13 -68.87 -52.84
CA VAL A 103 -79.20 -68.31 -53.69
C VAL A 103 -79.83 -69.43 -54.53
N ALA A 104 -81.15 -69.57 -54.48
CA ALA A 104 -81.90 -70.51 -55.33
C ALA A 104 -82.19 -69.90 -56.72
N VAL A 105 -82.16 -70.72 -57.76
CA VAL A 105 -82.42 -70.36 -59.17
C VAL A 105 -83.53 -71.24 -59.74
N THR A 106 -84.58 -70.66 -60.32
CA THR A 106 -85.67 -71.37 -61.00
C THR A 106 -85.63 -71.07 -62.50
N ALA A 107 -85.66 -72.10 -63.35
CA ALA A 107 -85.55 -71.98 -64.82
C ALA A 107 -86.50 -72.91 -65.57
N THR A 108 -87.02 -72.48 -66.73
CA THR A 108 -87.81 -73.33 -67.64
C THR A 108 -86.98 -74.54 -68.11
N ALA A 109 -87.61 -75.72 -68.21
CA ALA A 109 -86.93 -76.96 -68.56
C ALA A 109 -86.20 -76.85 -69.92
N GLY A 110 -84.90 -77.19 -69.92
CA GLY A 110 -84.02 -77.08 -71.10
C GLY A 110 -83.15 -75.81 -71.14
N CYS A 111 -83.35 -74.84 -70.25
CA CYS A 111 -82.57 -73.60 -70.18
C CYS A 111 -81.33 -73.72 -69.25
N VAL A 112 -80.23 -73.03 -69.58
CA VAL A 112 -78.93 -73.11 -68.88
C VAL A 112 -78.51 -71.75 -68.31
N TRP A 113 -78.01 -71.69 -67.08
CA TRP A 113 -77.59 -70.46 -66.41
C TRP A 113 -76.20 -70.56 -65.74
N THR A 114 -75.58 -69.40 -65.50
CA THR A 114 -74.25 -69.25 -64.83
C THR A 114 -74.30 -68.20 -63.71
N ALA A 115 -73.27 -68.17 -62.87
CA ALA A 115 -73.13 -67.22 -61.76
C ALA A 115 -71.70 -66.68 -61.58
N THR A 116 -71.58 -65.40 -61.24
CA THR A 116 -70.30 -64.71 -60.99
C THR A 116 -70.44 -63.67 -59.86
N SER A 117 -69.36 -63.45 -59.09
CA SER A 117 -69.28 -62.35 -58.12
C SER A 117 -68.64 -61.11 -58.75
N ASN A 118 -69.16 -59.93 -58.42
CA ASN A 118 -68.61 -58.65 -58.87
C ASN A 118 -67.64 -58.02 -57.83
N ASP A 119 -67.53 -58.61 -56.63
CA ASP A 119 -66.73 -58.09 -55.53
C ASP A 119 -65.77 -59.14 -54.97
N SER A 120 -64.51 -58.77 -54.74
CA SER A 120 -63.45 -59.69 -54.31
C SER A 120 -63.64 -60.27 -52.91
N TRP A 121 -64.44 -59.62 -52.05
CA TRP A 121 -64.76 -60.07 -50.70
C TRP A 121 -66.01 -60.97 -50.64
N ILE A 122 -66.65 -61.23 -51.80
CA ILE A 122 -67.72 -62.22 -51.98
C ILE A 122 -67.21 -63.30 -52.93
N THR A 123 -67.06 -64.54 -52.45
CA THR A 123 -66.48 -65.64 -53.24
C THR A 123 -67.55 -66.62 -53.72
N VAL A 124 -67.57 -66.88 -55.04
CA VAL A 124 -68.35 -67.95 -55.69
C VAL A 124 -67.40 -68.99 -56.30
N PRO A 125 -67.69 -70.30 -56.20
CA PRO A 125 -66.86 -71.34 -56.82
C PRO A 125 -66.72 -71.18 -58.35
N ALA A 126 -65.54 -71.48 -58.90
CA ALA A 126 -65.28 -71.36 -60.33
C ALA A 126 -66.16 -72.32 -61.16
N GLY A 127 -66.77 -71.81 -62.25
CA GLY A 127 -67.65 -72.58 -63.13
C GLY A 127 -69.09 -72.75 -62.63
N ALA A 128 -69.50 -72.00 -61.61
CA ALA A 128 -70.85 -72.12 -61.04
C ALA A 128 -71.96 -71.79 -62.06
N GLY A 129 -72.84 -72.76 -62.28
CA GLY A 129 -73.96 -72.71 -63.22
C GLY A 129 -74.76 -74.01 -63.20
N GLY A 130 -75.91 -74.06 -63.87
CA GLY A 130 -76.78 -75.22 -63.89
C GLY A 130 -77.69 -75.29 -65.12
N THR A 131 -78.22 -76.47 -65.41
CA THR A 131 -79.28 -76.71 -66.40
C THR A 131 -80.60 -76.95 -65.65
N ALA A 132 -81.68 -76.28 -66.05
CA ALA A 132 -82.94 -76.17 -65.27
C ALA A 132 -82.73 -75.54 -63.87
N SER A 133 -83.72 -75.62 -62.98
CA SER A 133 -83.67 -75.01 -61.63
C SER A 133 -82.58 -75.63 -60.72
N GLY A 134 -81.91 -74.84 -59.87
CA GLY A 134 -80.84 -75.28 -58.96
C GLY A 134 -80.50 -74.27 -57.84
N THR A 135 -79.36 -74.42 -57.16
CA THR A 135 -78.93 -73.53 -56.05
C THR A 135 -77.44 -73.19 -56.16
N LEU A 136 -77.08 -71.94 -55.85
CA LEU A 136 -75.73 -71.40 -55.83
C LEU A 136 -75.28 -71.09 -54.40
N ASN A 137 -74.10 -71.57 -53.98
CA ASN A 137 -73.49 -71.24 -52.69
C ASN A 137 -72.36 -70.20 -52.84
N TYR A 138 -72.22 -69.27 -51.88
CA TYR A 138 -71.18 -68.22 -51.84
C TYR A 138 -70.73 -67.88 -50.41
N THR A 139 -69.60 -67.16 -50.26
CA THR A 139 -69.06 -66.75 -48.94
C THR A 139 -68.67 -65.26 -48.91
N VAL A 140 -68.69 -64.64 -47.72
CA VAL A 140 -68.42 -63.22 -47.45
C VAL A 140 -67.31 -63.09 -46.40
N ALA A 141 -66.23 -62.36 -46.70
CA ALA A 141 -65.09 -62.15 -45.78
C ALA A 141 -65.36 -61.10 -44.67
N ALA A 142 -64.61 -61.12 -43.57
CA ALA A 142 -64.74 -60.15 -42.46
C ALA A 142 -64.38 -58.69 -42.87
N ASN A 143 -64.99 -57.71 -42.19
CA ASN A 143 -64.85 -56.27 -42.41
C ASN A 143 -64.38 -55.55 -41.14
N SER A 144 -63.16 -55.03 -41.15
CA SER A 144 -62.59 -54.17 -40.10
C SER A 144 -62.74 -52.67 -40.38
N GLY A 145 -63.35 -52.30 -41.51
CA GLY A 145 -63.54 -50.92 -41.96
C GLY A 145 -64.98 -50.42 -41.84
N PRO A 146 -65.36 -49.36 -42.57
CA PRO A 146 -66.74 -48.87 -42.66
C PRO A 146 -67.69 -49.92 -43.27
N ALA A 147 -69.00 -49.76 -43.08
CA ALA A 147 -69.98 -50.64 -43.70
C ALA A 147 -69.83 -50.64 -45.23
N ARG A 148 -69.91 -51.81 -45.86
CA ARG A 148 -69.67 -52.02 -47.30
C ARG A 148 -70.79 -52.82 -47.96
N THR A 149 -71.00 -52.62 -49.27
CA THR A 149 -72.04 -53.28 -50.08
C THR A 149 -71.45 -53.79 -51.39
N GLY A 150 -71.85 -54.98 -51.83
CA GLY A 150 -71.34 -55.65 -53.04
C GLY A 150 -72.42 -56.51 -53.72
N THR A 151 -72.12 -57.09 -54.89
CA THR A 151 -73.14 -57.77 -55.71
C THR A 151 -72.69 -59.10 -56.34
N LEU A 152 -73.67 -59.99 -56.55
CA LEU A 152 -73.55 -61.28 -57.24
C LEU A 152 -74.49 -61.31 -58.46
N THR A 153 -74.05 -61.81 -59.61
CA THR A 153 -74.91 -61.99 -60.81
C THR A 153 -75.16 -63.48 -61.04
N VAL A 154 -76.42 -63.91 -61.09
CA VAL A 154 -76.86 -65.31 -61.20
C VAL A 154 -77.99 -65.42 -62.21
N ALA A 155 -77.86 -66.26 -63.25
CA ALA A 155 -78.84 -66.40 -64.32
C ALA A 155 -79.25 -65.06 -64.98
N GLY A 156 -78.29 -64.13 -65.06
CA GLY A 156 -78.50 -62.76 -65.55
C GLY A 156 -79.18 -61.78 -64.58
N GLN A 157 -79.49 -62.20 -63.34
CA GLN A 157 -80.13 -61.37 -62.31
C GLN A 157 -79.18 -61.09 -61.13
N THR A 158 -79.36 -59.94 -60.46
CA THR A 158 -78.43 -59.45 -59.43
C THR A 158 -78.92 -59.76 -58.00
N VAL A 159 -78.01 -60.18 -57.12
CA VAL A 159 -78.19 -60.28 -55.66
C VAL A 159 -77.28 -59.28 -54.94
N THR A 160 -77.84 -58.48 -54.04
CA THR A 160 -77.10 -57.44 -53.28
C THR A 160 -76.69 -57.92 -51.89
N ILE A 161 -75.42 -57.76 -51.50
CA ILE A 161 -74.87 -58.15 -50.19
C ILE A 161 -74.41 -56.91 -49.41
N THR A 162 -74.89 -56.70 -48.18
CA THR A 162 -74.47 -55.61 -47.29
C THR A 162 -73.73 -56.12 -46.04
N GLN A 163 -72.68 -55.43 -45.57
CA GLN A 163 -71.86 -55.84 -44.41
C GLN A 163 -71.51 -54.66 -43.48
N ALA A 164 -71.68 -54.81 -42.15
CA ALA A 164 -71.47 -53.77 -41.12
C ALA A 164 -69.99 -53.47 -40.75
N SER A 165 -69.72 -52.40 -39.96
CA SER A 165 -68.37 -51.87 -39.59
C SER A 165 -67.77 -52.39 -38.26
N GLY A 166 -66.46 -52.21 -38.01
CA GLY A 166 -65.71 -52.61 -36.79
C GLY A 166 -65.65 -51.59 -35.60
N CYS A 167 -65.11 -51.99 -34.43
CA CYS A 167 -65.07 -51.24 -33.14
C CYS A 167 -64.27 -49.90 -33.17
N THR A 168 -64.72 -48.87 -32.44
CA THR A 168 -64.05 -47.57 -32.26
C THR A 168 -64.01 -47.09 -30.80
N TYR A 169 -62.94 -46.42 -30.35
CA TYR A 169 -62.72 -45.93 -28.96
C TYR A 169 -62.32 -44.44 -28.90
N THR A 170 -62.93 -43.67 -27.99
CA THR A 170 -62.62 -42.25 -27.75
C THR A 170 -62.44 -41.98 -26.25
N LEU A 171 -61.37 -41.25 -25.89
CA LEU A 171 -61.13 -40.77 -24.51
C LEU A 171 -61.61 -39.33 -24.35
N THR A 172 -62.24 -39.00 -23.22
CA THR A 172 -62.65 -37.63 -22.91
C THR A 172 -62.48 -37.32 -21.43
N PRO A 173 -61.65 -36.34 -21.04
CA PRO A 173 -60.68 -35.60 -21.88
C PRO A 173 -59.48 -36.46 -22.33
N THR A 174 -58.58 -35.93 -23.17
CA THR A 174 -57.32 -36.59 -23.57
C THR A 174 -56.11 -36.20 -22.71
N SER A 175 -56.24 -35.17 -21.87
CA SER A 175 -55.25 -34.80 -20.86
C SER A 175 -55.87 -34.04 -19.68
N GLN A 176 -55.16 -33.97 -18.56
CA GLN A 176 -55.54 -33.18 -17.38
C GLN A 176 -54.32 -32.70 -16.58
N ASN A 177 -54.39 -31.49 -16.04
CA ASN A 177 -53.33 -30.88 -15.24
C ASN A 177 -53.74 -30.74 -13.76
N PHE A 178 -52.78 -30.91 -12.85
CA PHE A 178 -52.99 -30.87 -11.39
C PHE A 178 -51.91 -30.05 -10.68
N PRO A 179 -52.22 -29.44 -9.52
CA PRO A 179 -51.21 -28.82 -8.66
C PRO A 179 -50.26 -29.87 -8.05
N SER A 180 -49.13 -29.44 -7.48
CA SER A 180 -48.13 -30.30 -6.84
C SER A 180 -48.63 -31.07 -5.61
N SER A 181 -49.80 -30.76 -5.06
CA SER A 181 -50.41 -31.50 -3.96
C SER A 181 -50.97 -32.86 -4.41
N VAL A 182 -51.28 -33.72 -3.45
CA VAL A 182 -52.10 -34.94 -3.69
C VAL A 182 -53.40 -34.54 -4.41
N ALA A 183 -53.77 -35.27 -5.46
CA ALA A 183 -54.97 -34.99 -6.25
C ALA A 183 -55.56 -36.29 -6.83
N ALA A 184 -56.76 -36.23 -7.41
CA ALA A 184 -57.39 -37.36 -8.09
C ALA A 184 -58.15 -36.88 -9.33
N GLY A 185 -58.28 -37.75 -10.33
CA GLY A 185 -58.94 -37.45 -11.60
C GLY A 185 -59.68 -38.64 -12.19
N ALA A 186 -60.42 -38.38 -13.26
CA ALA A 186 -61.19 -39.38 -13.98
C ALA A 186 -61.16 -39.09 -15.49
N VAL A 187 -61.13 -40.13 -16.31
CA VAL A 187 -61.23 -40.04 -17.77
C VAL A 187 -62.29 -41.02 -18.29
N ASN A 188 -63.17 -40.55 -19.17
CA ASN A 188 -64.23 -41.37 -19.75
C ASN A 188 -63.76 -42.04 -21.04
N VAL A 189 -64.15 -43.30 -21.23
CA VAL A 189 -63.93 -44.12 -22.42
C VAL A 189 -65.29 -44.33 -23.10
N THR A 190 -65.42 -43.91 -24.35
CA THR A 190 -66.62 -44.13 -25.17
C THR A 190 -66.32 -45.13 -26.28
N THR A 191 -67.20 -46.11 -26.50
CA THR A 191 -67.03 -47.20 -27.50
C THR A 191 -68.27 -47.37 -28.36
N SER A 192 -68.11 -47.82 -29.61
CA SER A 192 -69.23 -48.28 -30.43
C SER A 192 -69.54 -49.76 -30.12
N GLY A 193 -70.78 -50.11 -29.76
CA GLY A 193 -71.25 -51.51 -29.80
C GLY A 193 -70.61 -52.51 -28.83
N GLY A 194 -70.51 -52.18 -27.54
CA GLY A 194 -70.18 -53.17 -26.49
C GLY A 194 -68.74 -53.71 -26.53
N CYS A 195 -67.79 -52.96 -27.11
CA CYS A 195 -66.40 -53.38 -27.20
C CYS A 195 -65.69 -53.36 -25.83
N THR A 196 -64.77 -54.29 -25.61
CA THR A 196 -63.98 -54.43 -24.37
C THR A 196 -62.70 -53.61 -24.42
N TRP A 197 -62.27 -53.04 -23.29
CA TRP A 197 -61.04 -52.25 -23.18
C TRP A 197 -60.34 -52.44 -21.82
N THR A 198 -59.05 -52.10 -21.76
CA THR A 198 -58.21 -52.11 -20.54
C THR A 198 -57.50 -50.76 -20.35
N ALA A 199 -57.07 -50.46 -19.12
CA ALA A 199 -56.36 -49.26 -18.73
C ALA A 199 -55.12 -49.58 -17.88
N ALA A 200 -53.98 -48.95 -18.18
CA ALA A 200 -52.73 -49.10 -17.42
C ALA A 200 -51.99 -47.77 -17.28
N SER A 201 -51.31 -47.54 -16.15
CA SER A 201 -50.44 -46.37 -15.97
C SER A 201 -48.98 -46.70 -16.25
N ASN A 202 -48.23 -45.73 -16.80
CA ASN A 202 -46.79 -45.84 -16.99
C ASN A 202 -45.96 -45.18 -15.88
N SER A 203 -46.60 -44.53 -14.90
CA SER A 203 -45.93 -43.65 -13.95
C SER A 203 -46.30 -43.98 -12.51
N SER A 204 -45.30 -44.09 -11.64
CA SER A 204 -45.47 -44.47 -10.23
C SER A 204 -46.24 -43.42 -9.42
N PHE A 205 -46.29 -42.16 -9.87
CA PHE A 205 -47.08 -41.13 -9.18
C PHE A 205 -48.57 -41.18 -9.51
N ILE A 206 -49.00 -41.95 -10.52
CA ILE A 206 -50.39 -42.12 -10.94
C ILE A 206 -50.86 -43.54 -10.62
N THR A 207 -51.84 -43.69 -9.75
CA THR A 207 -52.43 -45.00 -9.41
C THR A 207 -53.86 -45.07 -9.91
N ILE A 208 -54.18 -46.03 -10.78
CA ILE A 208 -55.58 -46.30 -11.19
C ILE A 208 -56.32 -46.86 -9.97
N THR A 209 -57.34 -46.14 -9.51
CA THR A 209 -58.12 -46.50 -8.32
C THR A 209 -59.38 -47.29 -8.67
N ALA A 210 -59.93 -47.11 -9.88
CA ALA A 210 -61.05 -47.90 -10.40
C ALA A 210 -61.12 -47.88 -11.94
N GLY A 211 -61.72 -48.91 -12.56
CA GLY A 211 -61.93 -48.96 -14.01
C GLY A 211 -60.73 -49.44 -14.84
N ALA A 212 -59.91 -50.37 -14.33
CA ALA A 212 -58.75 -50.92 -15.05
C ALA A 212 -59.12 -51.75 -16.30
N ALA A 213 -60.38 -52.20 -16.43
CA ALA A 213 -60.95 -52.82 -17.62
C ALA A 213 -62.47 -52.61 -17.65
N GLY A 214 -63.08 -52.68 -18.85
CA GLY A 214 -64.52 -52.51 -19.03
C GLY A 214 -65.04 -52.98 -20.39
N THR A 215 -66.37 -53.03 -20.52
CA THR A 215 -67.11 -53.37 -21.75
C THR A 215 -68.13 -52.29 -22.04
N GLY A 216 -68.17 -51.74 -23.26
CA GLY A 216 -68.98 -50.57 -23.56
C GLY A 216 -68.37 -49.29 -22.98
N ASN A 217 -69.17 -48.23 -22.82
CA ASN A 217 -68.70 -46.97 -22.24
C ASN A 217 -68.34 -47.16 -20.76
N GLY A 218 -67.32 -46.45 -20.26
CA GLY A 218 -66.99 -46.44 -18.84
C GLY A 218 -66.01 -45.35 -18.45
N THR A 219 -65.54 -45.37 -17.21
CA THR A 219 -64.69 -44.34 -16.62
C THR A 219 -63.50 -44.97 -15.91
N VAL A 220 -62.31 -44.42 -16.13
CA VAL A 220 -61.07 -44.78 -15.40
C VAL A 220 -60.80 -43.70 -14.36
N ASN A 221 -60.83 -44.06 -13.08
CA ASN A 221 -60.49 -43.17 -11.97
C ASN A 221 -59.04 -43.41 -11.54
N TYR A 222 -58.33 -42.35 -11.20
CA TYR A 222 -56.93 -42.41 -10.77
C TYR A 222 -56.62 -41.38 -9.68
N SER A 223 -55.56 -41.65 -8.91
CA SER A 223 -55.05 -40.77 -7.86
C SER A 223 -53.58 -40.43 -8.12
N LEU A 224 -53.16 -39.26 -7.61
CA LEU A 224 -51.82 -38.70 -7.76
C LEU A 224 -51.17 -38.51 -6.40
N THR A 225 -49.93 -38.98 -6.23
CA THR A 225 -49.11 -38.58 -5.09
C THR A 225 -48.67 -37.13 -5.23
N ALA A 226 -48.29 -36.45 -4.14
CA ALA A 226 -47.75 -35.09 -4.21
C ALA A 226 -46.43 -35.07 -4.99
N ASN A 227 -46.18 -34.00 -5.75
CA ASN A 227 -44.91 -33.71 -6.39
C ASN A 227 -44.01 -32.92 -5.44
N PRO A 228 -42.97 -33.53 -4.83
CA PRO A 228 -42.07 -32.83 -3.92
C PRO A 228 -41.06 -31.94 -4.67
N ASP A 229 -40.92 -32.11 -5.99
CA ASP A 229 -39.94 -31.41 -6.81
C ASP A 229 -40.49 -30.07 -7.29
N THR A 230 -39.64 -29.05 -7.43
CA THR A 230 -40.02 -27.72 -7.92
C THR A 230 -40.29 -27.68 -9.43
N THR A 231 -40.03 -28.79 -10.13
CA THR A 231 -40.28 -28.96 -11.56
C THR A 231 -41.57 -29.74 -11.81
N GLN A 232 -42.32 -29.32 -12.82
CA GLN A 232 -43.49 -30.04 -13.30
C GLN A 232 -43.11 -31.45 -13.77
N ARG A 233 -43.97 -32.45 -13.48
CA ARG A 233 -43.80 -33.84 -13.92
C ARG A 233 -45.01 -34.32 -14.72
N THR A 234 -44.81 -35.26 -15.64
CA THR A 234 -45.86 -35.80 -16.52
C THR A 234 -45.85 -37.32 -16.49
N GLY A 235 -47.03 -37.94 -16.53
CA GLY A 235 -47.24 -39.38 -16.68
C GLY A 235 -48.46 -39.66 -17.57
N THR A 236 -48.63 -40.90 -18.01
CA THR A 236 -49.72 -41.28 -18.93
C THR A 236 -50.49 -42.51 -18.46
N LEU A 237 -51.77 -42.58 -18.86
CA LEU A 237 -52.61 -43.76 -18.82
C LEU A 237 -52.83 -44.26 -20.25
N SER A 238 -52.52 -45.51 -20.54
CA SER A 238 -52.90 -46.17 -21.80
C SER A 238 -54.25 -46.86 -21.61
N ILE A 239 -55.27 -46.46 -22.37
CA ILE A 239 -56.66 -46.91 -22.21
C ILE A 239 -57.23 -47.27 -23.58
N ALA A 240 -57.66 -48.54 -23.77
CA ALA A 240 -58.14 -49.04 -25.07
C ALA A 240 -57.16 -48.83 -26.24
N GLY A 241 -55.85 -48.77 -25.95
CA GLY A 241 -54.78 -48.44 -26.91
C GLY A 241 -54.58 -46.93 -27.17
N GLN A 242 -55.41 -46.06 -26.58
CA GLN A 242 -55.28 -44.60 -26.64
C GLN A 242 -54.47 -44.06 -25.46
N THR A 243 -53.85 -42.89 -25.59
CA THR A 243 -53.03 -42.26 -24.54
C THR A 243 -53.77 -41.09 -23.88
N PHE A 244 -53.85 -41.11 -22.55
CA PHE A 244 -54.31 -39.99 -21.72
C PHE A 244 -53.15 -39.42 -20.90
N THR A 245 -52.90 -38.12 -20.99
CA THR A 245 -51.73 -37.48 -20.35
C THR A 245 -52.12 -36.73 -19.07
N VAL A 246 -51.44 -37.01 -17.98
CA VAL A 246 -51.56 -36.30 -16.70
C VAL A 246 -50.30 -35.49 -16.45
N THR A 247 -50.47 -34.19 -16.22
CA THR A 247 -49.37 -33.28 -15.84
C THR A 247 -49.59 -32.78 -14.43
N GLN A 248 -48.57 -32.82 -13.58
CA GLN A 248 -48.62 -32.32 -12.21
C GLN A 248 -47.54 -31.25 -12.00
N ASP A 249 -47.94 -30.05 -11.56
CA ASP A 249 -47.04 -28.92 -11.38
C ASP A 249 -45.94 -29.21 -10.35
N GLY A 250 -44.87 -28.41 -10.40
CA GLY A 250 -43.80 -28.42 -9.39
C GLY A 250 -44.22 -27.74 -8.09
N LEU A 251 -43.54 -28.06 -6.99
CA LEU A 251 -43.67 -27.39 -5.71
C LEU A 251 -43.28 -25.91 -5.83
N ASN A 252 -44.24 -25.01 -5.66
CA ASN A 252 -44.01 -23.57 -5.73
C ASN A 252 -43.55 -23.04 -4.36
N CYS A 253 -42.26 -22.80 -4.22
CA CYS A 253 -41.67 -22.33 -2.97
C CYS A 253 -41.75 -20.82 -2.83
N SER A 254 -42.31 -20.37 -1.71
CA SER A 254 -42.28 -18.98 -1.27
C SER A 254 -41.49 -18.89 0.04
N TYR A 255 -40.66 -17.85 0.17
CA TYR A 255 -39.82 -17.62 1.33
C TYR A 255 -39.98 -16.18 1.82
N SER A 256 -40.10 -16.00 3.13
CA SER A 256 -39.98 -14.69 3.77
C SER A 256 -39.20 -14.81 5.07
N ILE A 257 -38.56 -13.71 5.47
CA ILE A 257 -37.80 -13.61 6.72
C ILE A 257 -38.36 -12.48 7.57
N SER A 258 -38.34 -12.67 8.89
CA SER A 258 -38.74 -11.63 9.85
C SER A 258 -37.88 -11.69 11.12
N PRO A 259 -37.25 -10.57 11.54
CA PRO A 259 -37.17 -9.28 10.84
C PRO A 259 -36.31 -9.34 9.56
N THR A 260 -36.36 -8.31 8.70
CA THR A 260 -35.48 -8.17 7.51
C THR A 260 -34.19 -7.38 7.80
N ALA A 261 -34.13 -6.69 8.93
CA ALA A 261 -32.92 -6.00 9.39
C ALA A 261 -32.87 -5.91 10.92
N GLN A 262 -31.66 -5.72 11.46
CA GLN A 262 -31.44 -5.48 12.88
C GLN A 262 -30.26 -4.54 13.12
N SER A 263 -30.40 -3.65 14.10
CA SER A 263 -29.35 -2.74 14.54
C SER A 263 -28.82 -3.14 15.92
N LEU A 264 -27.50 -3.23 16.07
CA LEU A 264 -26.84 -3.57 17.34
C LEU A 264 -25.83 -2.51 17.76
N THR A 265 -25.50 -2.48 19.05
CA THR A 265 -24.41 -1.67 19.60
C THR A 265 -23.04 -2.22 19.17
N ALA A 266 -21.98 -1.45 19.39
CA ALA A 266 -20.62 -1.86 19.08
C ALA A 266 -20.18 -3.15 19.79
N ALA A 267 -20.78 -3.51 20.93
CA ALA A 267 -20.49 -4.78 21.62
C ALA A 267 -20.92 -6.01 20.80
N GLY A 268 -21.85 -5.85 19.84
CA GLY A 268 -22.42 -6.95 19.08
C GLY A 268 -23.44 -7.73 19.91
N GLY A 269 -23.47 -9.05 19.76
CA GLY A 269 -24.34 -9.93 20.54
C GLY A 269 -24.26 -11.39 20.12
N THR A 270 -24.45 -12.28 21.08
CA THR A 270 -24.55 -13.74 20.90
C THR A 270 -26.02 -14.15 20.94
N ASN A 271 -26.46 -15.03 20.02
CA ASN A 271 -27.84 -15.57 19.92
C ASN A 271 -28.92 -14.61 19.39
N ASN A 272 -28.59 -13.78 18.41
CA ASN A 272 -29.62 -13.08 17.65
C ASN A 272 -30.35 -14.07 16.74
N SER A 273 -31.62 -13.82 16.40
CA SER A 273 -32.43 -14.76 15.63
C SER A 273 -33.26 -14.09 14.53
N VAL A 274 -33.37 -14.76 13.39
CA VAL A 274 -34.26 -14.41 12.28
C VAL A 274 -35.19 -15.59 12.01
N SER A 275 -36.50 -15.34 11.95
CA SER A 275 -37.48 -16.36 11.60
C SER A 275 -37.60 -16.49 10.09
N VAL A 276 -37.69 -17.73 9.59
CA VAL A 276 -37.91 -18.07 8.18
C VAL A 276 -39.31 -18.66 8.04
N THR A 277 -40.13 -18.07 7.17
CA THR A 277 -41.42 -18.63 6.77
C THR A 277 -41.26 -19.20 5.36
N ALA A 278 -41.58 -20.48 5.17
CA ALA A 278 -41.48 -21.15 3.88
C ALA A 278 -42.70 -22.03 3.62
N THR A 279 -43.09 -22.18 2.34
CA THR A 279 -44.10 -23.18 1.95
C THR A 279 -43.68 -24.57 2.48
N ALA A 280 -44.63 -25.35 3.03
CA ALA A 280 -44.33 -26.66 3.59
C ALA A 280 -43.64 -27.58 2.57
N GLY A 281 -42.52 -28.20 2.96
CA GLY A 281 -41.68 -29.03 2.09
C GLY A 281 -40.56 -28.29 1.35
N CYS A 282 -40.54 -26.96 1.36
CA CYS A 282 -39.49 -26.18 0.71
C CYS A 282 -38.22 -26.11 1.56
N ALA A 283 -37.11 -26.58 1.00
CA ALA A 283 -35.78 -26.48 1.61
C ALA A 283 -35.17 -25.09 1.39
N TRP A 284 -34.49 -24.58 2.40
CA TRP A 284 -33.75 -23.32 2.34
C TRP A 284 -32.41 -23.43 3.05
N THR A 285 -31.50 -22.50 2.73
CA THR A 285 -30.18 -22.36 3.36
C THR A 285 -29.98 -20.94 3.88
N ALA A 286 -29.04 -20.79 4.81
CA ALA A 286 -28.60 -19.50 5.34
C ALA A 286 -27.07 -19.43 5.32
N THR A 287 -26.53 -18.34 4.78
CA THR A 287 -25.09 -18.10 4.70
C THR A 287 -24.75 -16.69 5.15
N SER A 288 -23.61 -16.53 5.82
CA SER A 288 -23.07 -15.20 6.14
C SER A 288 -22.28 -14.66 4.95
N ASN A 289 -22.51 -13.38 4.62
CA ASN A 289 -21.75 -12.68 3.57
C ASN A 289 -20.56 -11.88 4.15
N ASP A 290 -20.48 -11.77 5.49
CA ASP A 290 -19.52 -10.92 6.20
C ASP A 290 -18.82 -11.71 7.31
N SER A 291 -17.50 -11.59 7.41
CA SER A 291 -16.68 -12.38 8.34
C SER A 291 -16.92 -12.09 9.83
N TRP A 292 -17.55 -10.96 10.17
CA TRP A 292 -17.91 -10.57 11.53
C TRP A 292 -19.35 -10.97 11.93
N LEU A 293 -20.09 -11.61 11.01
CA LEU A 293 -21.37 -12.27 11.25
C LEU A 293 -21.18 -13.79 11.12
N SER A 294 -21.65 -14.56 12.10
CA SER A 294 -21.52 -16.02 12.10
C SER A 294 -22.85 -16.68 12.43
N ILE A 295 -23.26 -17.69 11.66
CA ILE A 295 -24.47 -18.47 11.92
C ILE A 295 -24.14 -19.55 12.95
N ASN A 296 -24.84 -19.53 14.09
CA ASN A 296 -24.65 -20.48 15.18
C ASN A 296 -25.50 -21.74 14.97
N ALA A 297 -26.73 -21.60 14.48
CA ALA A 297 -27.63 -22.71 14.18
C ALA A 297 -28.68 -22.30 13.13
N GLY A 298 -29.23 -23.28 12.40
CA GLY A 298 -30.21 -23.04 11.34
C GLY A 298 -29.59 -22.64 10.00
N ALA A 299 -28.40 -23.16 9.66
CA ALA A 299 -27.76 -22.92 8.35
C ALA A 299 -28.54 -23.55 7.17
N SER A 300 -29.45 -24.48 7.44
CA SER A 300 -30.43 -25.01 6.49
C SER A 300 -31.68 -25.50 7.23
N GLY A 301 -32.79 -25.62 6.50
CA GLY A 301 -34.06 -26.14 7.03
C GLY A 301 -35.08 -26.46 5.95
N THR A 302 -36.21 -27.07 6.32
CA THR A 302 -37.36 -27.33 5.45
C THR A 302 -38.64 -26.78 6.09
N GLY A 303 -39.50 -26.12 5.31
CA GLY A 303 -40.66 -25.41 5.85
C GLY A 303 -40.24 -24.25 6.76
N ASN A 304 -41.06 -23.89 7.75
CA ASN A 304 -40.72 -22.79 8.66
C ASN A 304 -39.53 -23.13 9.57
N GLY A 305 -38.72 -22.13 9.92
CA GLY A 305 -37.63 -22.33 10.88
C GLY A 305 -37.02 -21.03 11.40
N THR A 306 -35.86 -21.13 12.03
CA THR A 306 -35.17 -19.99 12.66
C THR A 306 -33.66 -20.11 12.42
N VAL A 307 -33.05 -19.01 12.01
CA VAL A 307 -31.59 -18.87 11.90
C VAL A 307 -31.11 -18.09 13.11
N THR A 308 -30.13 -18.64 13.85
CA THR A 308 -29.47 -17.92 14.95
C THR A 308 -28.07 -17.52 14.56
N TYR A 309 -27.65 -16.31 14.93
CA TYR A 309 -26.38 -15.72 14.52
C TYR A 309 -25.73 -14.87 15.63
N THR A 310 -24.41 -14.72 15.52
CA THR A 310 -23.55 -13.93 16.40
C THR A 310 -22.95 -12.77 15.61
N VAL A 311 -22.84 -11.63 16.28
CA VAL A 311 -22.23 -10.41 15.75
C VAL A 311 -20.98 -10.10 16.58
N ALA A 312 -19.80 -10.13 15.96
CA ALA A 312 -18.56 -9.77 16.63
C ALA A 312 -18.52 -8.29 17.03
N ALA A 313 -17.80 -7.93 18.09
CA ALA A 313 -17.67 -6.53 18.51
C ALA A 313 -17.02 -5.65 17.43
N ASN A 314 -17.44 -4.38 17.33
CA ASN A 314 -16.90 -3.38 16.43
C ASN A 314 -16.02 -2.38 17.18
N THR A 315 -14.78 -2.22 16.74
CA THR A 315 -13.82 -1.24 17.28
C THR A 315 -13.57 -0.06 16.32
N GLY A 316 -14.18 -0.08 15.14
CA GLY A 316 -14.02 0.95 14.09
C GLY A 316 -15.29 1.77 13.83
N PRO A 317 -15.40 2.44 12.67
CA PRO A 317 -16.62 3.14 12.24
C PRO A 317 -17.84 2.23 12.19
N ALA A 318 -19.05 2.81 12.18
CA ALA A 318 -20.27 2.03 12.00
C ALA A 318 -20.17 1.18 10.72
N ARG A 319 -20.57 -0.08 10.81
CA ARG A 319 -20.45 -1.05 9.71
C ARG A 319 -21.78 -1.75 9.47
N THR A 320 -22.02 -2.15 8.23
CA THR A 320 -23.22 -2.88 7.82
C THR A 320 -22.78 -4.15 7.11
N GLY A 321 -23.46 -5.25 7.40
CA GLY A 321 -23.19 -6.57 6.81
C GLY A 321 -24.49 -7.33 6.63
N THR A 322 -24.42 -8.46 5.94
CA THR A 322 -25.63 -9.19 5.52
C THR A 322 -25.53 -10.70 5.72
N LEU A 323 -26.68 -11.32 5.98
CA LEU A 323 -26.89 -12.76 5.85
C LEU A 323 -27.83 -13.01 4.67
N THR A 324 -27.54 -14.02 3.87
CA THR A 324 -28.45 -14.51 2.82
C THR A 324 -29.22 -15.70 3.38
N ILE A 325 -30.53 -15.58 3.58
CA ILE A 325 -31.39 -16.59 4.21
C ILE A 325 -32.56 -16.90 3.29
N ALA A 326 -32.69 -18.15 2.83
CA ALA A 326 -33.72 -18.59 1.90
C ALA A 326 -33.80 -17.71 0.62
N GLY A 327 -32.64 -17.19 0.17
CA GLY A 327 -32.53 -16.25 -0.94
C GLY A 327 -32.85 -14.78 -0.60
N GLN A 328 -33.32 -14.49 0.62
CA GLN A 328 -33.63 -13.15 1.10
C GLN A 328 -32.42 -12.52 1.83
N THR A 329 -32.25 -11.21 1.68
CA THR A 329 -31.18 -10.47 2.37
C THR A 329 -31.64 -9.99 3.75
N PHE A 330 -30.95 -10.41 4.80
CA PHE A 330 -31.08 -9.85 6.15
C PHE A 330 -29.93 -8.90 6.46
N THR A 331 -30.24 -7.65 6.80
CA THR A 331 -29.22 -6.60 7.01
C THR A 331 -28.92 -6.38 8.49
N VAL A 332 -27.66 -6.45 8.88
CA VAL A 332 -27.20 -6.11 10.23
C VAL A 332 -26.40 -4.81 10.19
N THR A 333 -26.86 -3.78 10.91
CA THR A 333 -26.09 -2.55 11.12
C THR A 333 -25.53 -2.54 12.53
N GLN A 334 -24.22 -2.33 12.65
CA GLN A 334 -23.53 -2.28 13.92
C GLN A 334 -22.94 -0.88 14.15
N ALA A 335 -23.27 -0.27 15.29
CA ALA A 335 -22.77 1.05 15.66
C ALA A 335 -21.23 1.09 15.72
N SER A 336 -20.65 2.30 15.59
CA SER A 336 -19.22 2.52 15.72
C SER A 336 -18.71 2.12 17.11
N GLY A 337 -17.53 1.52 17.16
CA GLY A 337 -16.79 1.31 18.40
C GLY A 337 -16.41 2.61 19.10
N CYS A 338 -15.82 2.48 20.27
CA CYS A 338 -15.28 3.63 21.01
C CYS A 338 -14.17 4.30 20.21
N THR A 339 -14.43 5.54 19.77
CA THR A 339 -13.42 6.41 19.18
C THR A 339 -12.79 7.26 20.27
N TYR A 340 -11.47 7.36 20.26
CA TYR A 340 -10.70 8.17 21.20
C TYR A 340 -9.94 9.24 20.43
N SER A 341 -10.04 10.48 20.86
CA SER A 341 -9.12 11.54 20.45
C SER A 341 -8.55 12.24 21.66
N ILE A 342 -7.33 12.76 21.52
CA ILE A 342 -6.67 13.52 22.56
C ILE A 342 -6.26 14.88 22.00
N THR A 343 -6.44 15.93 22.81
CA THR A 343 -6.04 17.28 22.46
C THR A 343 -5.39 17.94 23.68
N PRO A 344 -4.18 18.51 23.55
CA PRO A 344 -3.29 18.46 22.39
C PRO A 344 -2.64 17.07 22.19
N THR A 345 -1.98 16.83 21.04
CA THR A 345 -1.18 15.61 20.76
C THR A 345 0.31 15.78 21.05
N ALA A 346 0.79 17.00 21.27
CA ALA A 346 2.13 17.28 21.74
C ALA A 346 2.19 18.55 22.58
N GLN A 347 3.19 18.66 23.45
CA GLN A 347 3.55 19.91 24.13
C GLN A 347 5.05 20.05 24.31
N ASN A 348 5.50 21.31 24.29
CA ASN A 348 6.89 21.67 24.53
C ASN A 348 7.03 22.31 25.91
N PHE A 349 8.08 21.95 26.62
CA PHE A 349 8.44 22.54 27.91
C PHE A 349 9.86 23.09 27.85
N SER A 350 10.09 24.20 28.54
CA SER A 350 11.45 24.64 28.83
C SER A 350 12.15 23.64 29.77
N ALA A 351 13.46 23.80 29.97
CA ALA A 351 14.25 22.97 30.86
C ALA A 351 13.71 22.90 32.30
N SER A 352 12.95 23.89 32.78
CA SER A 352 12.35 23.86 34.13
C SER A 352 11.19 22.85 34.28
N GLY A 353 10.61 22.39 33.17
CA GLY A 353 9.42 21.51 33.21
C GLY A 353 8.16 22.26 33.61
N GLY A 354 7.17 21.54 34.15
CA GLY A 354 5.89 22.13 34.57
C GLY A 354 4.71 21.17 34.54
N ALA A 355 3.54 21.64 34.98
CA ALA A 355 2.29 20.90 34.95
C ALA A 355 1.45 21.28 33.72
N ASN A 356 0.73 20.32 33.15
CA ASN A 356 -0.25 20.56 32.08
C ASN A 356 -1.26 19.40 32.02
N SER A 357 -2.21 19.45 31.09
CA SER A 357 -3.26 18.44 30.94
C SER A 357 -3.57 18.11 29.48
N ILE A 358 -4.08 16.91 29.26
CA ILE A 358 -4.56 16.40 27.97
C ILE A 358 -6.06 16.15 28.10
N THR A 359 -6.85 16.70 27.18
CA THR A 359 -8.29 16.38 27.08
C THR A 359 -8.47 15.11 26.27
N VAL A 360 -9.25 14.18 26.80
CA VAL A 360 -9.65 12.92 26.16
C VAL A 360 -11.11 13.06 25.72
N THR A 361 -11.37 12.88 24.43
CA THR A 361 -12.73 12.80 23.88
C THR A 361 -13.03 11.35 23.56
N ALA A 362 -14.10 10.81 24.15
CA ALA A 362 -14.54 9.44 23.93
C ALA A 362 -16.08 9.33 24.02
N GLY A 363 -16.66 8.37 23.28
CA GLY A 363 -18.08 8.07 23.35
C GLY A 363 -18.55 7.68 24.77
N GLY A 364 -19.82 7.93 25.10
CA GLY A 364 -20.39 7.57 26.40
C GLY A 364 -20.23 6.07 26.69
N GLY A 365 -19.64 5.73 27.85
CA GLY A 365 -19.35 4.34 28.25
C GLY A 365 -18.01 3.78 27.77
N CYS A 366 -17.22 4.54 27.00
CA CYS A 366 -15.92 4.11 26.51
C CYS A 366 -14.81 4.30 27.54
N GLY A 367 -14.30 3.19 28.09
CA GLY A 367 -13.22 3.20 29.07
C GLY A 367 -11.84 3.39 28.45
N TRP A 368 -10.97 4.16 29.10
CA TRP A 368 -9.60 4.40 28.66
C TRP A 368 -8.63 4.48 29.85
N THR A 369 -7.35 4.23 29.57
CA THR A 369 -6.23 4.35 30.52
C THR A 369 -5.12 5.18 29.90
N ALA A 370 -4.36 5.89 30.74
CA ALA A 370 -3.22 6.72 30.39
C ALA A 370 -1.95 6.20 31.07
N VAL A 371 -0.88 6.01 30.30
CA VAL A 371 0.40 5.49 30.79
C VAL A 371 1.55 6.33 30.24
N SER A 372 2.46 6.76 31.11
CA SER A 372 3.72 7.39 30.67
C SER A 372 4.79 6.33 30.38
N ASN A 373 5.56 6.53 29.31
CA ASN A 373 6.72 5.69 29.00
C ASN A 373 7.95 5.98 29.91
N SER A 374 7.94 7.08 30.65
CA SER A 374 9.06 7.49 31.50
C SER A 374 8.54 8.24 32.75
N PRO A 375 8.07 7.52 33.78
CA PRO A 375 7.41 8.12 34.95
C PRO A 375 8.28 9.08 35.78
N SER A 376 9.62 8.95 35.71
CA SER A 376 10.59 9.85 36.34
C SER A 376 10.77 11.17 35.59
N PHE A 377 10.38 11.23 34.32
CA PHE A 377 10.33 12.44 33.50
C PHE A 377 8.91 13.00 33.53
N ILE A 378 7.93 12.21 33.06
CA ILE A 378 6.52 12.61 32.90
C ILE A 378 5.68 11.82 33.91
N THR A 379 5.20 12.49 34.94
CA THR A 379 4.36 11.84 35.96
C THR A 379 2.90 12.19 35.73
N ILE A 380 2.03 11.20 35.55
CA ILE A 380 0.58 11.41 35.52
C ILE A 380 0.13 11.69 36.95
N THR A 381 -0.44 12.87 37.19
CA THR A 381 -0.86 13.32 38.53
C THR A 381 -2.32 13.03 38.80
N SER A 382 -3.18 13.00 37.77
CA SER A 382 -4.59 12.60 37.88
C SER A 382 -5.15 12.15 36.53
N GLY A 383 -6.25 11.39 36.56
CA GLY A 383 -6.90 10.90 35.34
C GLY A 383 -6.14 9.78 34.64
N ALA A 384 -5.48 8.87 35.38
CA ALA A 384 -4.79 7.72 34.79
C ALA A 384 -5.76 6.72 34.10
N SER A 385 -7.06 6.82 34.37
CA SER A 385 -8.12 6.09 33.68
C SER A 385 -9.45 6.85 33.75
N GLY A 386 -10.36 6.59 32.84
CA GLY A 386 -11.70 7.19 32.83
C GLY A 386 -12.68 6.49 31.88
N THR A 387 -13.92 6.95 31.85
CA THR A 387 -14.97 6.50 30.92
C THR A 387 -15.66 7.69 30.27
N GLY A 388 -15.86 7.67 28.94
CA GLY A 388 -16.35 8.84 28.21
C GLY A 388 -15.30 9.95 28.15
N ASN A 389 -15.74 11.21 27.98
CA ASN A 389 -14.81 12.34 27.99
C ASN A 389 -14.11 12.50 29.34
N GLY A 390 -12.85 12.95 29.33
CA GLY A 390 -12.15 13.29 30.56
C GLY A 390 -10.83 14.02 30.34
N THR A 391 -10.03 14.10 31.39
CA THR A 391 -8.79 14.88 31.39
C THR A 391 -7.69 14.10 32.10
N VAL A 392 -6.51 14.03 31.49
CA VAL A 392 -5.29 13.47 32.09
C VAL A 392 -4.39 14.63 32.47
N SER A 393 -4.14 14.81 33.77
CA SER A 393 -3.19 15.83 34.25
C SER A 393 -1.83 15.18 34.47
N TYR A 394 -0.76 15.90 34.12
CA TYR A 394 0.60 15.40 34.25
C TYR A 394 1.59 16.52 34.60
N THR A 395 2.76 16.13 35.11
CA THR A 395 3.89 17.01 35.39
C THR A 395 5.14 16.52 34.67
N VAL A 396 5.95 17.46 34.22
CA VAL A 396 7.26 17.23 33.59
C VAL A 396 8.34 17.69 34.56
N ALA A 397 9.25 16.80 34.94
CA ALA A 397 10.39 17.11 35.80
C ALA A 397 11.40 18.03 35.09
N ALA A 398 12.18 18.81 35.85
CA ALA A 398 13.22 19.66 35.28
C ALA A 398 14.30 18.82 34.54
N ASN A 399 14.81 19.34 33.43
CA ASN A 399 15.93 18.81 32.68
C ASN A 399 17.19 19.59 33.02
N SER A 400 18.12 18.97 33.76
CA SER A 400 19.42 19.55 34.09
C SER A 400 20.51 19.22 33.06
N SER A 401 20.19 18.47 32.00
CA SER A 401 21.13 18.10 30.94
C SER A 401 21.24 19.19 29.89
N THR A 402 22.41 19.32 29.27
CA THR A 402 22.66 20.20 28.11
C THR A 402 22.09 19.63 26.80
N SER A 403 21.46 18.45 26.84
CA SER A 403 20.71 17.88 25.72
C SER A 403 19.21 17.97 25.95
N SER A 404 18.45 18.29 24.91
CA SER A 404 16.99 18.18 24.93
C SER A 404 16.57 16.72 25.06
N ARG A 405 15.37 16.48 25.59
CA ARG A 405 14.82 15.13 25.79
C ARG A 405 13.34 15.07 25.47
N SER A 406 12.84 13.89 25.17
CA SER A 406 11.42 13.66 24.89
C SER A 406 10.90 12.41 25.59
N GLY A 407 9.58 12.36 25.80
CA GLY A 407 8.85 11.23 26.34
C GLY A 407 7.40 11.25 25.87
N THR A 408 6.64 10.20 26.19
CA THR A 408 5.26 10.06 25.74
C THR A 408 4.30 9.64 26.85
N ILE A 409 3.03 10.04 26.68
CA ILE A 409 1.89 9.46 27.39
C ILE A 409 1.01 8.78 26.34
N THR A 410 0.68 7.50 26.55
CA THR A 410 -0.26 6.76 25.69
C THR A 410 -1.62 6.69 26.37
N ILE A 411 -2.67 7.15 25.68
CA ILE A 411 -4.06 7.19 26.18
C ILE A 411 -4.96 6.48 25.18
N ALA A 412 -5.54 5.33 25.55
CA ALA A 412 -6.39 4.53 24.65
C ALA A 412 -5.79 4.29 23.25
N GLY A 413 -4.47 4.07 23.18
CA GLY A 413 -3.72 3.89 21.93
C GLY A 413 -3.26 5.19 21.25
N GLN A 414 -3.79 6.35 21.65
CA GLN A 414 -3.33 7.65 21.15
C GLN A 414 -2.04 8.06 21.86
N THR A 415 -1.09 8.64 21.11
CA THR A 415 0.20 9.07 21.66
C THR A 415 0.25 10.57 21.82
N PHE A 416 0.54 11.02 23.04
CA PHE A 416 0.89 12.39 23.36
C PHE A 416 2.40 12.53 23.54
N THR A 417 3.03 13.45 22.82
CA THR A 417 4.49 13.65 22.90
C THR A 417 4.83 14.87 23.74
N VAL A 418 5.71 14.69 24.72
CA VAL A 418 6.32 15.80 25.46
C VAL A 418 7.74 16.00 24.94
N MET A 419 8.04 17.21 24.50
CA MET A 419 9.41 17.64 24.18
C MET A 419 9.88 18.63 25.24
N GLN A 420 11.11 18.47 25.71
CA GLN A 420 11.69 19.34 26.73
C GLN A 420 13.07 19.83 26.32
N ASP A 421 13.28 21.14 26.42
CA ASP A 421 14.53 21.78 26.08
C ASP A 421 15.69 21.35 27.00
N ALA A 422 16.92 21.53 26.51
CA ALA A 422 18.14 21.42 27.31
C ALA A 422 18.22 22.53 28.35
N ALA A 423 18.89 22.27 29.47
CA ALA A 423 19.33 23.29 30.40
C ALA A 423 20.20 24.33 29.66
N THR A 424 19.83 25.60 29.75
CA THR A 424 20.64 26.70 29.23
C THR A 424 21.81 26.94 30.17
N THR A 425 23.02 26.52 29.76
CA THR A 425 24.25 26.93 30.45
C THR A 425 24.49 28.41 30.22
N ALA A 426 24.66 29.19 31.29
CA ALA A 426 25.00 30.60 31.17
C ALA A 426 26.30 30.76 30.37
N SER A 427 26.31 31.68 29.40
CA SER A 427 27.51 31.96 28.60
C SER A 427 28.70 32.27 29.50
N PRO A 428 29.89 31.73 29.20
CA PRO A 428 31.05 31.98 30.03
C PRO A 428 31.48 33.43 29.97
N THR A 429 31.67 34.06 31.13
CA THR A 429 32.18 35.42 31.27
C THR A 429 33.40 35.44 32.17
N ALA A 430 34.34 36.38 31.96
CA ALA A 430 35.42 36.66 32.91
C ALA A 430 35.50 38.14 33.27
N GLN A 431 35.73 38.43 34.55
CA GLN A 431 35.86 39.79 35.08
C GLN A 431 36.81 39.86 36.27
N LEU A 432 37.30 41.06 36.57
CA LEU A 432 38.06 41.35 37.79
C LEU A 432 37.16 41.14 39.02
N SER A 433 37.75 40.67 40.12
CA SER A 433 37.03 40.39 41.37
C SER A 433 36.49 41.64 42.07
N ALA A 434 37.13 42.79 41.84
CA ALA A 434 36.72 44.10 42.33
C ALA A 434 37.01 45.18 41.28
N ALA A 435 36.27 46.29 41.35
CA ALA A 435 36.51 47.48 40.54
C ALA A 435 37.60 48.39 41.13
N ASN A 436 37.91 48.23 42.42
CA ASN A 436 38.93 48.98 43.13
C ASN A 436 39.74 48.02 44.01
N TYR A 437 41.07 48.16 44.01
CA TYR A 437 41.98 47.46 44.90
C TYR A 437 42.78 48.49 45.67
N ASN A 438 42.82 48.36 47.01
CA ASN A 438 43.63 49.22 47.87
C ASN A 438 44.70 48.35 48.52
N LEU A 439 45.94 48.80 48.45
CA LEU A 439 47.10 48.12 49.02
C LEU A 439 48.03 49.15 49.67
N ASN A 440 48.91 48.68 50.55
CA ASN A 440 50.03 49.48 51.01
C ASN A 440 51.21 49.29 50.07
N GLU A 441 52.01 50.31 49.90
CA GLU A 441 53.23 50.28 49.10
C GLU A 441 54.22 49.19 49.60
N ALA A 442 54.36 49.04 50.91
CA ALA A 442 55.13 47.96 51.56
C ALA A 442 54.60 46.53 51.33
N ASP A 443 53.43 46.32 50.71
CA ASP A 443 52.90 44.97 50.44
C ASP A 443 53.74 44.22 49.39
N GLY A 444 54.58 44.93 48.64
CA GLY A 444 55.49 44.41 47.62
C GLY A 444 54.80 43.95 46.33
N HIS A 445 53.55 43.50 46.37
CA HIS A 445 52.78 43.22 45.15
C HIS A 445 51.26 43.34 45.35
N ALA A 446 50.56 43.77 44.30
CA ALA A 446 49.11 43.69 44.25
C ALA A 446 48.68 42.29 43.76
N THR A 447 47.71 41.70 44.46
CA THR A 447 47.08 40.42 44.08
C THR A 447 45.72 40.69 43.44
N ILE A 448 45.61 40.46 42.13
CA ILE A 448 44.40 40.73 41.36
C ILE A 448 43.76 39.41 40.94
N ILE A 449 42.53 39.16 41.38
CA ILE A 449 41.78 37.94 41.03
C ILE A 449 40.87 38.22 39.84
N VAL A 450 40.91 37.32 38.85
CA VAL A 450 39.98 37.29 37.71
C VAL A 450 39.06 36.08 37.88
N ASN A 451 37.76 36.34 37.98
CA ASN A 451 36.72 35.33 38.13
C ASN A 451 36.11 34.98 36.78
N ARG A 452 35.96 33.69 36.51
CA ARG A 452 35.23 33.14 35.37
C ARG A 452 33.91 32.52 35.86
N THR A 453 32.80 32.96 35.30
CA THR A 453 31.45 32.46 35.61
C THR A 453 30.77 31.91 34.35
N GLY A 454 29.63 31.25 34.49
CA GLY A 454 28.96 30.55 33.39
C GLY A 454 29.60 29.19 33.08
N ASP A 455 29.61 28.79 31.81
CA ASP A 455 30.13 27.49 31.39
C ASP A 455 31.68 27.40 31.44
N ALA A 456 32.20 26.73 32.46
CA ALA A 456 33.63 26.49 32.62
C ALA A 456 34.13 25.22 31.90
N SER A 457 33.28 24.47 31.17
CA SER A 457 33.66 23.17 30.61
C SER A 457 34.74 23.24 29.51
N GLY A 458 34.83 24.35 28.78
CA GLY A 458 35.85 24.61 27.76
C GLY A 458 37.07 25.38 28.30
N ALA A 459 38.21 25.29 27.61
CA ALA A 459 39.35 26.17 27.84
C ALA A 459 39.06 27.60 27.32
N ALA A 460 39.66 28.62 27.93
CA ALA A 460 39.48 30.01 27.52
C ALA A 460 40.73 30.86 27.81
N THR A 461 40.89 31.98 27.11
CA THR A 461 42.01 32.91 27.31
C THR A 461 41.52 34.35 27.39
N ILE A 462 42.25 35.18 28.12
CA ILE A 462 41.98 36.62 28.24
C ILE A 462 43.30 37.35 28.50
N ASN A 463 43.51 38.50 27.87
CA ASN A 463 44.68 39.32 28.11
C ASN A 463 44.43 40.28 29.27
N TYR A 464 45.50 40.72 29.93
CA TYR A 464 45.47 41.79 30.92
C TYR A 464 46.65 42.74 30.70
N ALA A 465 46.48 44.01 31.04
CA ALA A 465 47.55 45.00 31.03
C ALA A 465 47.30 46.09 32.09
N THR A 466 48.36 46.52 32.76
CA THR A 466 48.35 47.73 33.59
C THR A 466 48.63 48.98 32.77
N THR A 467 48.05 50.11 33.15
CA THR A 467 48.23 51.41 32.49
C THR A 467 48.21 52.56 33.50
N ASP A 468 49.04 53.56 33.27
CA ASP A 468 49.05 54.84 33.98
C ASP A 468 49.13 56.03 33.02
N SER A 469 49.11 57.24 33.60
CA SER A 469 49.31 58.51 32.90
C SER A 469 50.51 59.31 33.41
N ALA A 470 51.43 58.68 34.15
CA ALA A 470 52.58 59.34 34.78
C ALA A 470 53.63 59.78 33.75
N GLY A 471 53.77 59.02 32.66
CA GLY A 471 54.72 59.35 31.59
C GLY A 471 56.18 59.35 32.08
N LEU A 472 56.94 60.40 31.72
CA LEU A 472 58.34 60.56 32.15
C LEU A 472 58.51 61.53 33.33
N ASN A 473 57.43 61.83 34.05
CA ASN A 473 57.50 62.71 35.21
C ASN A 473 58.44 62.13 36.29
N PRO A 474 59.05 62.99 37.13
CA PRO A 474 59.81 62.55 38.30
C PRO A 474 58.97 61.72 39.26
N CYS A 475 59.63 60.78 39.94
CA CYS A 475 59.07 59.86 40.94
C CYS A 475 58.99 60.49 42.34
N ASN A 476 58.83 61.81 42.44
CA ASN A 476 58.73 62.49 43.72
C ASN A 476 57.55 63.48 43.72
N LEU A 477 56.58 63.22 42.86
CA LEU A 477 55.49 64.13 42.55
C LEU A 477 54.24 63.72 43.30
N PHE A 478 53.83 64.55 44.25
CA PHE A 478 52.51 64.45 44.88
C PHE A 478 51.38 64.84 43.90
N ASN A 479 50.97 63.92 43.01
CA ASN A 479 49.95 64.17 41.98
C ASN A 479 48.84 63.10 41.92
N GLY A 480 48.96 62.02 42.71
CA GLY A 480 47.96 60.95 42.80
C GLY A 480 47.99 59.93 41.65
N ILE A 481 49.05 59.92 40.83
CA ILE A 481 49.21 59.08 39.65
C ILE A 481 50.43 58.19 39.85
N ALA A 482 50.19 56.90 40.05
CA ALA A 482 51.25 55.92 40.15
C ALA A 482 51.90 55.71 38.77
N SER A 483 53.19 55.45 38.77
CA SER A 483 54.07 55.35 37.63
C SER A 483 54.66 53.95 37.53
N GLN A 484 54.56 53.33 36.35
CA GLN A 484 55.25 52.07 36.09
C GLN A 484 56.79 52.19 36.13
N ARG A 485 57.34 53.39 36.30
CA ARG A 485 58.77 53.65 36.47
C ARG A 485 59.18 53.57 37.93
N CYS A 486 58.35 54.04 38.86
CA CYS A 486 58.70 54.19 40.26
C CYS A 486 57.88 53.21 41.08
N ASP A 487 56.57 53.38 41.12
CA ASP A 487 55.66 52.84 42.16
C ASP A 487 55.19 51.41 41.88
N TYR A 488 55.14 51.02 40.61
CA TYR A 488 54.75 49.67 40.22
C TYR A 488 55.49 49.19 38.98
N ALA A 489 55.32 47.92 38.63
CA ALA A 489 55.84 47.35 37.39
C ALA A 489 54.76 47.06 36.36
N LEU A 490 55.04 47.44 35.10
CA LEU A 490 54.21 47.09 33.95
C LEU A 490 53.93 45.59 33.96
N SER A 491 52.66 45.25 34.18
CA SER A 491 52.19 43.87 34.25
C SER A 491 51.22 43.64 33.11
N ILE A 492 51.65 42.82 32.16
CA ILE A 492 50.91 42.51 30.95
C ILE A 492 51.09 41.04 30.59
N GLY A 493 50.01 40.39 30.17
CA GLY A 493 50.07 38.97 29.84
C GLY A 493 48.73 38.38 29.38
N THR A 494 48.72 37.06 29.24
CA THR A 494 47.52 36.29 28.87
C THR A 494 47.24 35.24 29.94
N LEU A 495 46.06 35.34 30.56
CA LEU A 495 45.53 34.29 31.42
C LEU A 495 44.94 33.17 30.56
N ARG A 496 45.26 31.93 30.91
CA ARG A 496 44.75 30.71 30.25
C ARG A 496 43.99 29.86 31.25
N PHE A 497 42.68 29.77 31.10
CA PHE A 497 41.80 28.90 31.87
C PHE A 497 41.72 27.53 31.19
N ALA A 498 42.12 26.47 31.88
CA ALA A 498 41.81 25.10 31.51
C ALA A 498 40.31 24.81 31.73
N ALA A 499 39.84 23.69 31.17
CA ALA A 499 38.50 23.19 31.44
C ALA A 499 38.29 23.01 32.96
N GLY A 500 37.21 23.57 33.48
CA GLY A 500 36.84 23.56 34.90
C GLY A 500 37.45 24.66 35.76
N GLU A 501 38.44 25.41 35.27
CA GLU A 501 39.03 26.51 36.05
C GLU A 501 38.13 27.74 36.07
N THR A 502 37.81 28.22 37.28
CA THR A 502 36.88 29.35 37.50
C THR A 502 37.57 30.63 37.99
N SER A 503 38.88 30.61 38.25
CA SER A 503 39.61 31.82 38.67
C SER A 503 41.09 31.76 38.27
N LYS A 504 41.69 32.94 38.09
CA LYS A 504 43.15 33.13 37.95
C LYS A 504 43.61 34.32 38.75
N THR A 505 44.88 34.33 39.09
CA THR A 505 45.53 35.40 39.85
C THR A 505 46.58 36.08 39.00
N ILE A 506 46.59 37.40 39.02
CA ILE A 506 47.63 38.26 38.45
C ILE A 506 48.37 38.89 39.63
N PHE A 507 49.71 38.85 39.57
CA PHE A 507 50.58 39.53 40.52
C PHE A 507 51.20 40.75 39.83
N ILE A 508 51.06 41.92 40.43
CA ILE A 508 51.64 43.17 39.95
C ILE A 508 52.68 43.62 40.98
N PRO A 509 53.98 43.61 40.66
CA PRO A 509 55.01 44.12 41.56
C PRO A 509 54.77 45.59 41.91
N ILE A 510 54.89 45.90 43.20
CA ILE A 510 54.83 47.24 43.77
C ILE A 510 56.21 47.55 44.30
N VAL A 511 56.70 48.73 43.98
CA VAL A 511 58.01 49.20 44.43
C VAL A 511 57.75 50.02 45.67
N ASP A 512 58.48 49.70 46.74
CA ASP A 512 58.40 50.38 48.03
C ASP A 512 59.57 51.35 48.10
N ASP A 513 59.32 52.59 47.70
CA ASP A 513 60.37 53.57 47.61
C ASP A 513 60.55 54.42 48.88
N ALA A 514 61.17 55.59 48.77
CA ALA A 514 61.47 56.43 49.92
C ALA A 514 60.94 57.85 49.77
N TYR A 515 60.15 58.17 48.75
CA TYR A 515 59.47 59.45 48.66
C TYR A 515 58.16 59.43 49.45
N ALA A 516 57.75 60.60 49.93
CA ALA A 516 56.44 60.76 50.58
C ALA A 516 55.52 61.46 49.56
N GLU A 517 54.76 60.67 48.82
CA GLU A 517 54.01 61.06 47.63
C GLU A 517 52.49 60.96 47.83
N GLY A 518 52.06 60.39 48.96
CA GLY A 518 50.66 60.16 49.26
C GLY A 518 50.04 59.04 48.44
N ALA A 519 48.72 58.92 48.49
CA ALA A 519 48.04 57.84 47.80
C ALA A 519 48.00 58.07 46.27
N GLU A 520 48.39 57.06 45.52
CA GLU A 520 48.51 57.12 44.07
C GLU A 520 47.73 56.02 43.36
N THR A 521 47.39 56.24 42.07
CA THR A 521 46.53 55.31 41.34
C THR A 521 47.03 54.95 39.94
N PHE A 522 46.79 53.71 39.55
CA PHE A 522 46.93 53.19 38.18
C PHE A 522 45.76 52.25 37.88
N SER A 523 45.68 51.72 36.65
CA SER A 523 44.58 50.84 36.23
C SER A 523 45.07 49.51 35.70
N ILE A 524 44.24 48.46 35.83
CA ILE A 524 44.38 47.19 35.12
C ILE A 524 43.16 46.95 34.23
N THR A 525 43.38 46.51 32.98
CA THR A 525 42.31 46.23 32.02
C THR A 525 42.45 44.83 31.42
N LEU A 526 41.32 44.13 31.31
CA LEU A 526 41.17 42.86 30.61
C LEU A 526 40.75 43.08 29.15
N SER A 527 41.31 42.31 28.22
CA SER A 527 41.06 42.46 26.77
C SER A 527 41.20 41.14 26.01
N ASN A 528 40.83 41.15 24.72
CA ASN A 528 40.98 40.03 23.78
C ASN A 528 40.53 38.66 24.33
N PRO A 529 39.28 38.53 24.83
CA PRO A 529 38.79 37.25 25.30
C PRO A 529 38.66 36.24 24.15
N SER A 530 38.94 34.96 24.43
CA SER A 530 38.68 33.83 23.54
C SER A 530 38.09 32.67 24.35
N GLY A 531 37.00 32.07 23.87
CA GLY A 531 36.27 31.02 24.60
C GLY A 531 35.39 31.53 25.76
N LEU A 532 35.27 32.85 25.93
CA LEU A 532 34.41 33.54 26.90
C LEU A 532 34.13 34.98 26.44
N THR A 533 33.30 35.72 27.18
CA THR A 533 33.13 37.18 27.00
C THR A 533 33.62 37.96 28.23
N LEU A 534 33.90 39.26 28.07
CA LEU A 534 34.21 40.13 29.21
C LEU A 534 32.94 40.35 30.06
N GLY A 535 33.08 40.25 31.38
CA GLY A 535 32.04 40.66 32.33
C GLY A 535 32.03 42.18 32.54
N SER A 536 31.19 42.64 33.48
CA SER A 536 30.97 44.08 33.70
C SER A 536 32.19 44.81 34.24
N THR A 537 33.04 44.11 35.00
CA THR A 537 34.25 44.66 35.61
C THR A 537 35.48 44.22 34.82
N SER A 538 35.65 44.76 33.61
CA SER A 538 36.82 44.50 32.78
C SER A 538 38.01 45.43 33.06
N THR A 539 37.78 46.52 33.78
CA THR A 539 38.82 47.46 34.22
C THR A 539 38.66 47.72 35.72
N ALA A 540 39.77 47.88 36.42
CA ALA A 540 39.79 48.26 37.84
C ALA A 540 40.89 49.29 38.11
N THR A 541 40.61 50.16 39.08
CA THR A 541 41.58 51.10 39.64
C THR A 541 42.33 50.42 40.79
N ILE A 542 43.64 50.61 40.82
CA ILE A 542 44.52 50.11 41.88
C ILE A 542 45.08 51.35 42.58
N THR A 543 44.91 51.40 43.90
CA THR A 543 45.36 52.50 44.76
C THR A 543 46.47 51.99 45.66
N ILE A 544 47.64 52.61 45.53
CA ILE A 544 48.80 52.39 46.38
C ILE A 544 48.75 53.42 47.50
N THR A 545 48.72 52.97 48.74
CA THR A 545 48.81 53.83 49.92
C THR A 545 50.27 53.87 50.37
N ASP A 546 50.87 55.04 50.23
CA ASP A 546 52.23 55.37 50.66
C ASP A 546 52.44 55.10 52.16
N ASN A 547 53.58 54.48 52.52
CA ASN A 547 53.98 54.23 53.90
C ASN A 547 54.91 55.31 54.49
N GLU A 548 55.36 56.25 53.67
CA GLU A 548 56.29 57.29 54.02
C GLU A 548 55.55 58.55 54.46
N SER A 549 55.82 58.99 55.70
CA SER A 549 55.33 60.30 56.17
C SER A 549 56.26 61.45 55.80
N VAL A 550 57.51 61.13 55.47
CA VAL A 550 58.58 62.05 55.03
C VAL A 550 59.56 61.29 54.13
N THR A 551 60.15 61.99 53.15
CA THR A 551 61.14 61.39 52.26
C THR A 551 62.38 60.87 53.02
N GLY A 552 62.73 59.61 52.76
CA GLY A 552 63.78 58.84 53.42
C GLY A 552 65.05 58.67 52.60
N THR A 553 65.87 57.68 52.99
CA THR A 553 67.10 57.31 52.29
C THR A 553 66.78 56.36 51.14
N ASN A 554 67.47 56.52 50.01
CA ASN A 554 67.26 55.70 48.83
C ASN A 554 67.44 54.20 49.12
N PRO A 555 66.38 53.37 49.05
CA PRO A 555 66.41 51.96 49.42
C PRO A 555 67.26 51.15 48.45
N LEU A 556 67.56 51.69 47.25
CA LEU A 556 68.50 51.10 46.31
C LEU A 556 69.86 50.83 46.94
N ASP A 557 70.31 51.59 47.94
CA ASP A 557 71.58 51.34 48.63
C ASP A 557 71.57 50.09 49.53
N GLY A 558 70.40 49.51 49.80
CA GLY A 558 70.24 48.19 50.40
C GLY A 558 70.39 47.05 49.39
N ASN A 559 71.09 45.97 49.76
CA ASN A 559 71.33 44.83 48.86
C ASN A 559 70.03 44.08 48.49
N ALA A 560 69.10 43.93 49.43
CA ALA A 560 67.83 43.23 49.20
C ALA A 560 66.95 43.95 48.18
N PHE A 561 66.74 45.26 48.39
CA PHE A 561 66.01 46.09 47.44
C PHE A 561 66.69 46.11 46.08
N PHE A 562 68.01 46.32 46.03
CA PHE A 562 68.77 46.34 44.78
C PHE A 562 68.57 45.07 43.94
N VAL A 563 68.69 43.88 44.57
CA VAL A 563 68.50 42.60 43.87
C VAL A 563 67.06 42.44 43.43
N ARG A 564 66.09 42.68 44.32
CA ARG A 564 64.67 42.59 43.98
C ARG A 564 64.34 43.51 42.80
N GLN A 565 64.81 44.75 42.84
CA GLN A 565 64.55 45.73 41.79
C GLN A 565 65.13 45.31 40.45
N HIS A 566 66.26 44.61 40.42
CA HIS A 566 66.81 44.02 39.19
C HIS A 566 65.91 42.92 38.61
N TYR A 567 65.30 42.07 39.45
CA TYR A 567 64.29 41.12 38.97
C TYR A 567 63.10 41.83 38.33
N ILE A 568 62.61 42.90 38.96
CA ILE A 568 61.45 43.63 38.44
C ILE A 568 61.82 44.38 37.15
N ASP A 569 62.93 45.13 37.14
CA ASP A 569 63.37 45.95 36.01
C ASP A 569 63.76 45.12 34.78
N PHE A 570 64.50 44.02 34.96
CA PHE A 570 65.06 43.27 33.84
C PHE A 570 64.27 42.01 33.48
N LEU A 571 63.55 41.42 34.43
CA LEU A 571 62.80 40.17 34.22
C LEU A 571 61.29 40.34 34.32
N GLY A 572 60.81 41.49 34.83
CA GLY A 572 59.37 41.79 34.93
C GLY A 572 58.62 40.93 35.95
N ARG A 573 59.31 40.45 36.99
CA ARG A 573 58.73 39.53 37.99
C ARG A 573 59.38 39.68 39.35
N GLU A 574 58.72 39.18 40.39
CA GLU A 574 59.33 39.01 41.71
C GLU A 574 60.42 37.90 41.68
N PRO A 575 61.46 38.02 42.53
CA PRO A 575 62.44 36.98 42.68
C PRO A 575 61.84 35.75 43.37
N GLU A 576 62.20 34.57 42.89
CA GLU A 576 62.01 33.35 43.65
C GLU A 576 62.95 33.32 44.87
N PRO A 577 62.55 32.73 46.02
CA PRO A 577 63.33 32.76 47.25
C PRO A 577 64.78 32.24 47.09
N ALA A 578 64.97 31.17 46.32
CA ALA A 578 66.29 30.60 46.07
C ALA A 578 67.19 31.52 45.22
N GLY A 579 66.62 32.18 44.22
CA GLY A 579 67.33 33.13 43.37
C GLY A 579 67.73 34.39 44.14
N LEU A 580 66.81 34.95 44.92
CA LEU A 580 67.11 36.08 45.82
C LEU A 580 68.25 35.74 46.78
N ALA A 581 68.17 34.59 47.46
CA ALA A 581 69.22 34.13 48.36
C ALA A 581 70.56 33.92 47.63
N GLY A 582 70.53 33.38 46.42
CA GLY A 582 71.70 33.19 45.57
C GLY A 582 72.42 34.51 45.27
N TRP A 583 71.69 35.53 44.83
CA TRP A 583 72.27 36.85 44.53
C TRP A 583 72.74 37.59 45.78
N LEU A 584 71.99 37.51 46.88
CA LEU A 584 72.44 38.08 48.16
C LEU A 584 73.71 37.40 48.67
N ASN A 585 73.87 36.10 48.44
CA ASN A 585 75.08 35.37 48.77
C ASN A 585 76.30 35.81 47.93
N VAL A 586 76.12 36.38 46.74
CA VAL A 586 77.23 36.99 45.99
C VAL A 586 77.84 38.13 46.81
N PHE A 587 77.00 39.03 47.35
CA PHE A 587 77.46 40.11 48.21
C PHE A 587 78.08 39.61 49.52
N ASN A 588 77.51 38.56 50.13
CA ASN A 588 77.99 38.03 51.42
C ASN A 588 79.31 37.23 51.32
N ASN A 589 79.61 36.63 50.17
CA ASN A 589 80.81 35.80 49.97
C ASN A 589 81.99 36.56 49.33
N PHE A 590 81.94 37.90 49.35
CA PHE A 590 82.99 38.75 48.80
C PHE A 590 84.37 38.42 49.40
N GLY A 591 85.35 38.15 48.55
CA GLY A 591 86.75 37.92 48.95
C GLY A 591 87.05 36.54 49.56
N VAL A 592 86.09 35.62 49.62
CA VAL A 592 86.28 34.27 50.19
C VAL A 592 86.37 33.17 49.13
N THR A 593 85.45 33.16 48.15
CA THR A 593 85.35 32.06 47.15
C THR A 593 85.21 32.53 45.69
N ILE A 594 84.99 33.82 45.41
CA ILE A 594 84.75 34.36 44.06
C ILE A 594 85.91 35.28 43.67
N ALA A 595 86.59 34.99 42.55
CA ALA A 595 87.77 35.71 42.06
C ALA A 595 87.48 36.96 41.18
N GLN A 596 86.20 37.21 40.87
CA GLN A 596 85.73 38.35 40.06
C GLN A 596 85.34 39.54 40.97
N PRO A 597 85.28 40.79 40.43
CA PRO A 597 84.67 41.91 41.15
C PRO A 597 83.23 41.54 41.56
N CYS A 598 82.87 41.92 42.78
CA CYS A 598 81.69 41.44 43.50
C CYS A 598 80.82 42.65 43.90
N ASP A 599 80.81 43.62 43.00
CA ASP A 599 80.09 44.88 43.15
C ASP A 599 78.70 44.78 42.50
N ARG A 600 77.92 45.84 42.71
CA ARG A 600 76.57 45.98 42.12
C ARG A 600 76.60 45.97 40.60
N ILE A 601 77.71 46.37 39.98
CA ILE A 601 77.91 46.29 38.53
C ILE A 601 77.96 44.82 38.09
N GLU A 602 78.71 43.97 38.79
CA GLU A 602 78.79 42.54 38.45
C GLU A 602 77.47 41.81 38.72
N VAL A 603 76.81 42.07 39.84
CA VAL A 603 75.49 41.48 40.12
C VAL A 603 74.49 41.88 39.04
N SER A 604 74.49 43.15 38.63
CA SER A 604 73.66 43.61 37.53
C SER A 604 74.01 42.94 36.21
N SER A 605 75.31 42.81 35.89
CA SER A 605 75.80 42.12 34.69
C SER A 605 75.25 40.68 34.59
N GLY A 606 75.11 40.02 35.74
CA GLY A 606 74.52 38.70 35.89
C GLY A 606 73.09 38.57 35.35
N PHE A 607 72.24 39.58 35.53
CA PHE A 607 70.87 39.59 35.01
C PHE A 607 70.86 39.65 33.47
N PHE A 608 71.72 40.46 32.87
CA PHE A 608 71.84 40.56 31.41
C PHE A 608 72.47 39.34 30.76
N ARG A 609 73.34 38.65 31.50
CA ARG A 609 73.98 37.41 31.04
C ARG A 609 73.14 36.17 31.30
N SER A 610 72.03 36.32 32.03
CA SER A 610 71.10 35.22 32.28
C SER A 610 70.52 34.66 30.99
N GLU A 611 70.20 33.38 31.00
CA GLU A 611 69.52 32.72 29.89
C GLU A 611 68.18 33.40 29.58
N GLU A 612 67.45 33.82 30.62
CA GLU A 612 66.15 34.49 30.48
C GLU A 612 66.28 35.77 29.62
N PHE A 613 67.33 36.55 29.86
CA PHE A 613 67.57 37.76 29.08
C PHE A 613 68.14 37.46 27.67
N GLN A 614 69.16 36.60 27.59
CA GLN A 614 69.87 36.28 26.34
C GLN A 614 69.01 35.53 25.32
N THR A 615 68.12 34.65 25.77
CA THR A 615 67.34 33.77 24.89
C THR A 615 65.92 34.26 24.64
N ARG A 616 65.43 35.25 25.41
CA ARG A 616 64.04 35.75 25.31
C ARG A 616 64.00 37.24 24.97
N GLY A 617 64.60 38.09 25.80
CA GLY A 617 64.63 39.54 25.54
C GLY A 617 65.37 39.85 24.25
N TYR A 618 66.57 39.28 24.10
CA TYR A 618 67.32 39.48 22.88
C TYR A 618 66.67 38.81 21.65
N PHE A 619 65.97 37.68 21.85
CA PHE A 619 65.16 37.08 20.79
C PHE A 619 64.12 38.06 20.25
N VAL A 620 63.33 38.70 21.12
CA VAL A 620 62.31 39.68 20.72
C VAL A 620 62.94 40.86 19.97
N TYR A 621 64.05 41.42 20.47
CA TYR A 621 64.72 42.57 19.85
C TYR A 621 65.05 42.35 18.38
N ARG A 622 65.57 41.17 18.01
CA ARG A 622 66.00 40.87 16.63
C ARG A 622 64.86 40.90 15.61
N PHE A 623 63.61 40.74 16.04
CA PHE A 623 62.45 40.92 15.14
C PHE A 623 62.19 42.38 14.80
N TYR A 624 62.43 43.31 15.73
CA TYR A 624 62.40 44.75 15.42
C TYR A 624 63.51 45.13 14.45
N SER A 625 64.71 44.56 14.62
CA SER A 625 65.81 44.69 13.64
C SER A 625 65.42 44.13 12.27
N ALA A 626 64.67 43.02 12.24
CA ALA A 626 64.20 42.41 10.99
C ALA A 626 63.22 43.28 10.20
N VAL A 627 62.49 44.20 10.84
CA VAL A 627 61.70 45.23 10.15
C VAL A 627 62.46 46.55 10.00
N GLY A 628 63.65 46.66 10.59
CA GLY A 628 64.57 47.80 10.44
C GLY A 628 64.28 48.97 11.37
N ARG A 629 63.79 48.71 12.59
CA ARG A 629 63.54 49.75 13.60
C ARG A 629 64.12 49.37 14.96
N ILE A 630 64.36 50.39 15.77
CA ILE A 630 64.67 50.24 17.20
C ILE A 630 63.33 50.11 17.94
N PRO A 631 63.18 49.13 18.85
CA PRO A 631 61.96 49.02 19.65
C PRO A 631 61.74 50.24 20.55
N LEU A 632 60.48 50.59 20.78
CA LEU A 632 60.08 51.50 21.86
C LEU A 632 59.73 50.70 23.11
N TYR A 633 59.88 51.29 24.29
CA TYR A 633 59.59 50.60 25.56
C TYR A 633 58.17 50.02 25.59
N GLY A 634 57.17 50.84 25.23
CA GLY A 634 55.77 50.45 25.22
C GLY A 634 55.41 49.36 24.20
N ASP A 635 56.22 49.16 23.15
CA ASP A 635 56.03 48.06 22.20
C ASP A 635 56.72 46.79 22.70
N PHE A 636 57.94 46.95 23.23
CA PHE A 636 58.85 45.85 23.52
C PHE A 636 58.45 45.09 24.79
N MET A 637 58.09 45.81 25.85
CA MET A 637 57.79 45.14 27.12
C MET A 637 56.60 44.18 27.05
N PRO A 638 55.49 44.53 26.35
CA PRO A 638 54.42 43.58 26.06
C PRO A 638 54.89 42.30 25.34
N ASP A 639 55.83 42.41 24.42
CA ASP A 639 56.34 41.26 23.67
C ASP A 639 57.31 40.42 24.47
N PHE A 640 58.17 41.07 25.25
CA PHE A 640 59.05 40.39 26.17
C PHE A 640 58.27 39.60 27.22
N ALA A 641 57.19 40.18 27.78
CA ALA A 641 56.34 39.50 28.76
C ALA A 641 55.73 38.19 28.23
N LYS A 642 55.47 38.06 26.92
CA LYS A 642 54.96 36.82 26.31
C LYS A 642 55.96 35.68 26.34
N VAL A 643 57.26 35.97 26.33
CA VAL A 643 58.33 34.96 26.30
C VAL A 643 59.12 34.91 27.60
N SER A 644 58.78 35.74 28.60
CA SER A 644 59.44 35.80 29.92
C SER A 644 58.68 35.00 30.99
N GLY A 645 59.24 34.90 32.20
CA GLY A 645 58.63 34.24 33.35
C GLY A 645 58.89 32.73 33.46
N PHE A 646 58.19 32.07 34.39
CA PHE A 646 58.36 30.64 34.69
C PHE A 646 57.66 29.75 33.65
N LEU A 647 58.19 29.75 32.43
CA LEU A 647 57.73 28.89 31.33
C LEU A 647 58.58 27.60 31.28
N SER A 648 57.91 26.45 31.11
CA SER A 648 58.61 25.23 30.67
C SER A 648 59.21 25.41 29.27
N ALA A 649 60.18 24.57 28.90
CA ALA A 649 60.80 24.63 27.57
C ALA A 649 59.76 24.57 26.43
N GLN A 650 58.73 23.73 26.57
CA GLN A 650 57.65 23.62 25.59
C GLN A 650 56.80 24.90 25.54
N GLN A 651 56.37 25.43 26.69
CA GLN A 651 55.58 26.66 26.74
C GLN A 651 56.34 27.86 26.18
N LEU A 652 57.66 27.93 26.43
CA LEU A 652 58.51 28.97 25.87
C LEU A 652 58.55 28.87 24.34
N GLU A 653 58.74 27.67 23.79
CA GLU A 653 58.77 27.47 22.34
C GLU A 653 57.40 27.75 21.69
N ASP A 654 56.30 27.34 22.32
CA ASP A 654 54.95 27.65 21.85
C ASP A 654 54.70 29.17 21.87
N ASN A 655 55.12 29.87 22.93
CA ASN A 655 54.99 31.31 23.03
C ASN A 655 55.86 32.05 22.00
N LYS A 656 57.08 31.57 21.71
CA LYS A 656 57.91 32.12 20.62
C LYS A 656 57.22 31.95 19.27
N VAL A 657 56.65 30.78 18.98
CA VAL A 657 55.90 30.55 17.73
C VAL A 657 54.70 31.49 17.62
N ALA A 658 53.93 31.63 18.69
CA ALA A 658 52.79 32.55 18.74
C ALA A 658 53.22 34.01 18.52
N PHE A 659 54.32 34.43 19.17
CA PHE A 659 54.90 35.76 18.98
C PHE A 659 55.27 36.01 17.51
N VAL A 660 55.91 35.06 16.83
CA VAL A 660 56.28 35.22 15.40
C VAL A 660 55.04 35.44 14.54
N GLN A 661 53.98 34.66 14.77
CA GLN A 661 52.72 34.80 14.01
C GLN A 661 52.06 36.16 14.25
N GLU A 662 51.99 36.58 15.51
CA GLU A 662 51.44 37.88 15.87
C GLU A 662 52.30 39.02 15.29
N PHE A 663 53.62 38.95 15.42
CA PHE A 663 54.54 39.94 14.88
C PHE A 663 54.34 40.11 13.37
N MET A 664 54.18 38.99 12.65
CA MET A 664 53.90 39.02 11.22
C MET A 664 52.54 39.65 10.86
N SER A 665 51.57 39.68 11.78
CA SER A 665 50.29 40.35 11.54
C SER A 665 50.36 41.88 11.66
N ARG A 666 51.46 42.43 12.18
CA ARG A 666 51.62 43.86 12.43
C ARG A 666 51.78 44.67 11.16
N ALA A 667 51.35 45.93 11.21
CA ALA A 667 51.39 46.85 10.09
C ALA A 667 52.81 47.06 9.54
N ASP A 668 53.82 47.22 10.40
CA ASP A 668 55.22 47.41 9.98
C ASP A 668 55.78 46.21 9.22
N TYR A 669 55.50 44.99 9.69
CA TYR A 669 55.84 43.77 8.95
C TYR A 669 55.05 43.66 7.63
N GLN A 670 53.73 43.86 7.67
CA GLN A 670 52.85 43.70 6.51
C GLN A 670 53.17 44.72 5.40
N THR A 671 53.42 45.98 5.74
CA THR A 671 53.84 47.01 4.79
C THR A 671 55.13 46.64 4.08
N LYS A 672 56.05 45.98 4.76
CA LYS A 672 57.38 45.67 4.23
C LYS A 672 57.45 44.35 3.47
N TYR A 673 56.74 43.33 3.95
CA TYR A 673 56.88 41.95 3.47
C TYR A 673 55.57 41.28 3.07
N GLY A 674 54.41 41.84 3.46
CA GLY A 674 53.10 41.21 3.29
C GLY A 674 52.74 40.93 1.83
N SER A 675 53.08 41.85 0.93
CA SER A 675 52.81 41.73 -0.51
C SER A 675 53.83 40.88 -1.28
N ILE A 676 54.99 40.56 -0.68
CA ILE A 676 56.07 39.85 -1.38
C ILE A 676 55.76 38.36 -1.41
N THR A 677 55.22 37.83 -2.50
CA THR A 677 54.87 36.40 -2.61
C THR A 677 56.04 35.52 -3.06
N ASP A 678 56.97 36.06 -3.85
CA ASP A 678 58.14 35.32 -4.34
C ASP A 678 59.15 35.00 -3.21
N PRO A 679 59.54 33.73 -3.02
CA PRO A 679 60.51 33.31 -2.00
C PRO A 679 61.87 34.02 -2.06
N THR A 680 62.40 34.24 -3.26
CA THR A 680 63.72 34.86 -3.46
C THR A 680 63.68 36.33 -3.08
N ALA A 681 62.65 37.05 -3.53
CA ALA A 681 62.41 38.44 -3.19
C ALA A 681 62.18 38.62 -1.68
N TYR A 682 61.42 37.72 -1.03
CA TYR A 682 61.15 37.78 0.40
C TYR A 682 62.43 37.64 1.23
N VAL A 683 63.21 36.57 1.01
CA VAL A 683 64.45 36.34 1.77
C VAL A 683 65.48 37.44 1.48
N THR A 684 65.56 37.92 0.23
CA THR A 684 66.47 39.02 -0.14
C THR A 684 66.08 40.32 0.57
N ALA A 685 64.80 40.70 0.59
CA ALA A 685 64.33 41.91 1.26
C ALA A 685 64.57 41.86 2.79
N LEU A 686 64.36 40.69 3.40
CA LEU A 686 64.62 40.46 4.82
C LEU A 686 66.11 40.64 5.15
N LEU A 687 66.99 39.95 4.42
CA LEU A 687 68.43 40.05 4.61
C LEU A 687 69.00 41.44 4.28
N GLN A 688 68.42 42.13 3.30
CA GLN A 688 68.80 43.51 2.99
C GLN A 688 68.44 44.46 4.15
N THR A 689 67.28 44.25 4.77
CA THR A 689 66.86 45.03 5.95
C THR A 689 67.78 44.81 7.14
N LEU A 690 68.17 43.55 7.38
CA LEU A 690 69.14 43.19 8.40
C LEU A 690 70.57 43.60 8.03
N GLY A 691 70.80 44.16 6.83
CA GLY A 691 72.11 44.50 6.30
C GLY A 691 73.08 43.31 6.23
N LEU A 692 72.58 42.13 5.86
CA LEU A 692 73.32 40.87 5.71
C LEU A 692 73.02 40.22 4.33
N PRO A 693 73.22 40.92 3.20
CA PRO A 693 72.80 40.42 1.88
C PRO A 693 73.48 39.12 1.43
N SER A 694 74.66 38.81 1.98
CA SER A 694 75.49 37.64 1.67
C SER A 694 75.42 36.54 2.75
N HIS A 695 74.31 36.46 3.50
CA HIS A 695 74.15 35.47 4.57
C HIS A 695 74.31 34.02 4.06
N PRO A 696 75.08 33.14 4.75
CA PRO A 696 75.33 31.77 4.28
C PRO A 696 74.05 30.92 4.17
N GLY A 697 73.08 31.13 5.07
CA GLY A 697 71.76 30.47 5.04
C GLY A 697 70.82 30.88 3.89
N LYS A 698 71.14 31.93 3.10
CA LYS A 698 70.22 32.54 2.11
C LYS A 698 69.61 31.52 1.15
N THR A 699 70.45 30.69 0.51
CA THR A 699 69.99 29.72 -0.50
C THR A 699 69.11 28.63 0.12
N ALA A 700 69.43 28.17 1.33
CA ALA A 700 68.65 27.14 2.02
C ALA A 700 67.24 27.63 2.36
N TRP A 701 67.10 28.86 2.85
CA TRP A 701 65.80 29.44 3.16
C TRP A 701 64.93 29.64 1.92
N ILE A 702 65.51 30.13 0.83
CA ILE A 702 64.80 30.27 -0.46
C ILE A 702 64.29 28.89 -0.92
N ASN A 703 65.14 27.87 -0.94
CA ASN A 703 64.75 26.52 -1.35
C ASN A 703 63.64 25.93 -0.46
N SER A 704 63.69 26.17 0.84
CA SER A 704 62.67 25.68 1.78
C SER A 704 61.30 26.36 1.63
N LEU A 705 61.28 27.63 1.26
CA LEU A 705 60.03 28.34 0.93
C LEU A 705 59.48 27.92 -0.43
N THR A 706 60.34 27.82 -1.45
CA THR A 706 59.93 27.41 -2.81
C THR A 706 59.35 26.01 -2.84
N SER A 707 59.90 25.07 -2.07
CA SER A 707 59.39 23.71 -1.94
C SER A 707 58.17 23.58 -1.02
N GLY A 708 57.79 24.65 -0.30
CA GLY A 708 56.74 24.60 0.73
C GLY A 708 57.15 23.83 1.99
N ALA A 709 58.41 23.43 2.14
CA ALA A 709 58.90 22.72 3.31
C ALA A 709 58.90 23.59 4.59
N LYS A 710 58.99 24.91 4.44
CA LYS A 710 58.84 25.88 5.53
C LYS A 710 57.89 27.00 5.14
N THR A 711 57.24 27.55 6.16
CA THR A 711 56.44 28.77 6.06
C THR A 711 57.33 30.01 6.17
N LYS A 712 56.81 31.18 5.75
CA LYS A 712 57.49 32.47 5.97
C LYS A 712 57.79 32.75 7.44
N ALA A 713 56.91 32.33 8.36
CA ALA A 713 57.12 32.47 9.80
C ALA A 713 58.33 31.66 10.29
N GLN A 714 58.45 30.41 9.84
CA GLN A 714 59.60 29.57 10.17
C GLN A 714 60.89 30.15 9.60
N VAL A 715 60.89 30.63 8.36
CA VAL A 715 62.08 31.28 7.78
C VAL A 715 62.41 32.60 8.45
N LEU A 716 61.43 33.44 8.78
CA LEU A 716 61.65 34.67 9.54
C LEU A 716 62.36 34.37 10.86
N ARG A 717 61.85 33.39 11.60
CA ARG A 717 62.42 32.94 12.87
C ARG A 717 63.85 32.42 12.72
N GLU A 718 64.11 31.59 11.72
CA GLU A 718 65.46 31.06 11.47
C GLU A 718 66.47 32.14 11.06
N VAL A 719 66.01 33.14 10.29
CA VAL A 719 66.85 34.27 9.93
C VAL A 719 67.17 35.11 11.17
N THR A 720 66.17 35.45 11.98
CA THR A 720 66.38 36.29 13.17
C THR A 720 67.13 35.60 14.29
N GLU A 721 67.10 34.26 14.37
CA GLU A 721 67.88 33.47 15.31
C GLU A 721 69.25 33.02 14.76
N SER A 722 69.63 33.44 13.54
CA SER A 722 70.95 33.08 13.00
C SER A 722 72.09 33.71 13.81
N ASN A 723 73.23 33.03 13.83
CA ASN A 723 74.42 33.52 14.53
C ASN A 723 74.88 34.87 13.97
N GLU A 724 74.73 35.10 12.67
CA GLU A 724 75.12 36.35 12.01
C GLU A 724 74.25 37.53 12.47
N VAL A 725 72.93 37.33 12.62
CA VAL A 725 72.03 38.37 13.15
C VAL A 725 72.31 38.57 14.65
N TYR A 726 72.55 37.49 15.39
CA TYR A 726 72.95 37.57 16.81
C TYR A 726 74.23 38.40 16.99
N GLN A 727 75.30 38.13 16.26
CA GLN A 727 76.55 38.87 16.44
C GLN A 727 76.42 40.33 16.01
N LYS A 728 75.67 40.60 14.93
CA LYS A 728 75.50 41.96 14.40
C LYS A 728 74.77 42.89 15.37
N TYR A 729 73.71 42.40 16.01
CA TYR A 729 72.79 43.23 16.78
C TYR A 729 73.00 43.16 18.30
N TYR A 730 74.01 42.42 18.78
CA TYR A 730 74.22 42.19 20.20
C TYR A 730 74.43 43.50 20.98
N THR A 731 75.35 44.35 20.53
CA THR A 731 75.65 45.63 21.19
C THR A 731 74.43 46.55 21.24
N GLU A 732 73.71 46.65 20.12
CA GLU A 732 72.50 47.48 20.03
C GLU A 732 71.41 47.02 21.01
N ALA A 733 71.16 45.71 21.04
CA ALA A 733 70.22 45.10 21.97
C ALA A 733 70.67 45.29 23.43
N PHE A 734 71.97 45.16 23.71
CA PHE A 734 72.47 45.33 25.05
C PHE A 734 72.29 46.77 25.56
N VAL A 735 72.52 47.77 24.70
CA VAL A 735 72.33 49.20 25.02
C VAL A 735 70.85 49.52 25.22
N ILE A 736 69.95 49.10 24.31
CA ILE A 736 68.53 49.45 24.42
C ILE A 736 67.90 48.90 25.72
N MET A 737 68.36 47.74 26.15
CA MET A 737 67.84 47.09 27.34
C MET A 737 68.29 47.78 28.64
N GLN A 738 69.38 48.56 28.61
CA GLN A 738 69.72 49.42 29.75
C GLN A 738 68.64 50.49 29.92
N TYR A 739 68.18 51.10 28.83
CA TYR A 739 67.07 52.06 28.87
C TYR A 739 65.78 51.40 29.35
N PHE A 740 65.47 50.19 28.88
CA PHE A 740 64.23 49.51 29.27
C PHE A 740 64.24 49.02 30.71
N GLY A 741 65.34 48.44 31.19
CA GLY A 741 65.40 47.97 32.57
C GLY A 741 65.63 49.10 33.57
N TYR A 742 66.73 49.84 33.43
CA TYR A 742 67.07 50.89 34.40
C TYR A 742 66.14 52.09 34.32
N LEU A 743 65.81 52.58 33.12
CA LEU A 743 65.11 53.87 33.00
C LEU A 743 63.61 53.71 32.72
N ARG A 744 63.18 52.48 32.37
CA ARG A 744 61.82 52.11 31.99
C ARG A 744 61.20 53.05 30.95
N ARG A 745 62.00 53.40 29.94
CA ARG A 745 61.60 54.27 28.84
C ARG A 745 62.34 53.96 27.54
N SER A 746 61.84 54.52 26.44
CA SER A 746 62.53 54.44 25.16
C SER A 746 63.88 55.16 25.19
N ALA A 747 64.83 54.65 24.39
CA ALA A 747 66.12 55.28 24.17
C ALA A 747 65.99 56.73 23.68
N ASP A 748 66.88 57.58 24.15
CA ASP A 748 67.05 58.96 23.68
C ASP A 748 68.23 59.09 22.70
N GLY A 749 68.59 60.33 22.36
CA GLY A 749 69.69 60.62 21.44
C GLY A 749 71.06 60.09 21.89
N SER A 750 71.24 59.75 23.17
CA SER A 750 72.50 59.20 23.69
C SER A 750 72.69 57.72 23.35
N TYR A 751 71.67 57.04 22.81
CA TYR A 751 71.74 55.64 22.38
C TYR A 751 72.91 55.35 21.44
N VAL A 752 73.12 56.21 20.44
CA VAL A 752 74.22 56.06 19.46
C VAL A 752 75.58 56.26 20.14
N ASN A 753 75.67 57.18 21.11
CA ASN A 753 76.91 57.42 21.87
C ASN A 753 77.27 56.20 22.73
N TRP A 754 76.28 55.55 23.34
CA TRP A 754 76.50 54.31 24.10
C TRP A 754 76.95 53.16 23.20
N ILE A 755 76.38 53.01 22.00
CA ILE A 755 76.87 52.02 21.01
C ILE A 755 78.32 52.30 20.64
N GLN A 756 78.68 53.56 20.35
CA GLN A 756 80.04 53.94 20.02
C GLN A 756 81.02 53.65 21.18
N THR A 757 80.60 53.92 22.42
CA THR A 757 81.37 53.63 23.62
C THR A 757 81.62 52.13 23.78
N MET A 758 80.58 51.30 23.59
CA MET A 758 80.73 49.84 23.64
C MET A 758 81.67 49.32 22.54
N ASN A 759 81.57 49.87 21.33
CA ASN A 759 82.44 49.47 20.22
C ASN A 759 83.91 49.89 20.43
N SER A 760 84.17 51.06 21.02
CA SER A 760 85.53 51.56 21.25
C SER A 760 86.23 50.91 22.44
N THR A 761 85.48 50.37 23.39
CA THR A 761 85.99 49.74 24.62
C THR A 761 86.10 48.21 24.51
N GLY A 762 85.87 47.64 23.31
CA GLY A 762 85.90 46.19 23.11
C GLY A 762 84.73 45.45 23.78
N GLY A 763 83.62 46.15 24.02
CA GLY A 763 82.43 45.58 24.64
C GLY A 763 82.44 45.56 26.17
N ASP A 764 83.20 46.44 26.83
CA ASP A 764 83.25 46.51 28.30
C ASP A 764 81.90 46.95 28.89
N TYR A 765 81.11 45.97 29.34
CA TYR A 765 79.79 46.19 29.92
C TYR A 765 79.85 47.01 31.22
N ARG A 766 80.97 47.03 31.94
CA ARG A 766 81.06 47.68 33.24
C ARG A 766 80.92 49.20 33.13
N ILE A 767 81.47 49.80 32.08
CA ILE A 767 81.37 51.24 31.81
C ILE A 767 79.90 51.63 31.62
N MET A 768 79.17 50.86 30.80
CA MET A 768 77.78 51.17 30.52
C MET A 768 76.89 50.92 31.73
N ILE A 769 76.99 49.75 32.37
CA ILE A 769 76.20 49.46 33.58
C ILE A 769 76.44 50.53 34.64
N ASN A 770 77.70 50.94 34.88
CA ASN A 770 78.01 52.01 35.82
C ASN A 770 77.31 53.33 35.46
N GLY A 771 77.27 53.70 34.17
CA GLY A 771 76.62 54.91 33.69
C GLY A 771 75.11 54.95 33.95
N PHE A 772 74.41 53.83 33.80
CA PHE A 772 72.97 53.74 34.06
C PHE A 772 72.67 53.54 35.54
N LEU A 773 73.36 52.61 36.20
CA LEU A 773 73.17 52.28 37.61
C LEU A 773 73.39 53.47 38.54
N ASN A 774 74.40 54.30 38.26
CA ASN A 774 74.71 55.47 39.07
C ASN A 774 74.13 56.77 38.48
N SER A 775 73.26 56.67 37.46
CA SER A 775 72.59 57.84 36.91
C SER A 775 71.62 58.43 37.93
N GLN A 776 71.49 59.76 37.92
CA GLN A 776 70.47 60.46 38.70
C GLN A 776 69.06 59.99 38.32
N GLU A 777 68.85 59.62 37.06
CA GLU A 777 67.55 59.15 36.58
C GLU A 777 67.17 57.79 37.18
N TYR A 778 68.09 56.81 37.23
CA TYR A 778 67.78 55.51 37.83
C TYR A 778 67.62 55.62 39.35
N ARG A 779 68.59 56.27 40.03
CA ARG A 779 68.56 56.40 41.48
C ARG A 779 67.36 57.20 41.96
N GLY A 780 67.05 58.29 41.24
CA GLY A 780 65.92 59.17 41.54
C GLY A 780 64.55 58.52 41.38
N ARG A 781 64.45 57.27 40.90
CA ARG A 781 63.22 56.47 40.91
C ARG A 781 62.81 56.01 42.31
N PHE A 782 63.74 55.97 43.26
CA PHE A 782 63.50 55.32 44.54
C PHE A 782 63.79 56.21 45.76
N GLY A 783 64.38 57.39 45.56
CA GLY A 783 64.74 58.30 46.64
C GLY A 783 65.85 59.28 46.24
N PRO A 784 66.13 60.27 47.10
CA PRO A 784 67.08 61.35 46.84
C PRO A 784 68.55 60.91 46.71
#